data_AF-A0A8C9ERP7-F1
#
_entry.id   AF-A0A8C9ERP7-F1
#
_cell.length_a   1.000
_cell.length_b   1.000
_cell.length_c   1.000
_cell.angle_alpha   90.00
_cell.angle_beta   90.00
_cell.angle_gamma   90.00
#
_symmetry.space_group_name_H-M   'P 1'
#
loop_
_entity.id
_entity.type
_entity.pdbx_description
1 polymer ?
#
loop_
_entity_poly.entity_id
_entity_poly.type
_entity_poly.pdbx_seq_one_letter_code
_entity_poly.pdbx_strand_id
1 'polypeptide(L)'
;MENLFLDQSFWLYSQEEEETGIEVCINEKSLNLMYRSLLVQEGAFFVLCRDNVVRKMMATDCEINSYFETGAVTADVAGGSVDGDTNMPSNVSLEPLIPFHQWFLKVYSDPIDVTYKTESKSIRQVATGSCLAVMNYDSAVPEEISFQEGDKIEILGYLIECMEWFVGRHLFTGHIGFVKTSHVKLDLPGNKAGDLDFLKAEELSFFPKEKNVEEVVHLLKQTSITDVCSVYRIDQLEEQEFQKTRECEIPCPHSNMVTASKKNGKIEEFVEKFKKLEVTQAEGPATEGKDSVSSSHKEIFPSPEGPCFYIYQDDGQESDVFESLLLFLNSKDYESDFKNLYDFSYTFVNSMFYGFSEEDELLSFFSLARELAKKAGMSWALARLCFLLGRLSVKKVKFSQARVYFEEALGAVTGGFSDLYFVIALYTNLTVIYLTQKNKEKCSHVFDKAASLLMGIPNHICSADLESDILKYALKKTILSQNKHAEARACFLLAKHYTARKQHEEALPFLERLQLLFNDLGLQNNLSKNCYFKLAESYNEKCLPHIVLSCIKVSSSQNSSTLMDSLKRIDLVIKNAPKLYGLRKLRQILPSQIVPYLTQALSSAFTNEQQGLCSTIYLSLAKLYSHHKQYGKAIVYMMKALDSDTSAKPEETINYLVSLAWLYILYRQYDVAATILNAIVDSSWSNLQQLGVAYNMLAIALKRTNNTKKAAESCYKALRLSEEANMTHNQAISLANFGVLCLHAAAGKLAEHYYIKAVKLFAKLPSMDCGQEFIQTLLQLGHYYVSRTQREKGRFYYEWAFLVAMEISHLESKCWGFGGECLL
;
A
#
# COMPACT_ATOMS: atom_id res chain seq x y z
N MET A 1 13.20 -1.33 -13.71
CA MET A 1 14.51 -1.68 -14.29
C MET A 1 15.27 -2.64 -13.40
N GLU A 2 15.51 -2.33 -12.13
CA GLU A 2 16.26 -3.23 -11.22
C GLU A 2 15.69 -4.64 -11.14
N ASN A 3 14.36 -4.80 -10.96
CA ASN A 3 13.72 -6.12 -10.96
C ASN A 3 13.87 -6.92 -12.28
N LEU A 4 14.23 -6.25 -13.38
CA LEU A 4 14.41 -6.87 -14.70
C LEU A 4 15.87 -7.24 -14.98
N PHE A 5 16.80 -6.38 -14.57
CA PHE A 5 18.23 -6.52 -14.92
C PHE A 5 19.11 -7.07 -13.80
N LEU A 6 18.67 -6.98 -12.54
CA LEU A 6 19.44 -7.42 -11.39
C LEU A 6 18.86 -8.70 -10.81
N ASP A 7 19.75 -9.58 -10.37
CA ASP A 7 19.37 -10.82 -9.70
C ASP A 7 18.77 -10.57 -8.31
N GLN A 8 18.01 -11.54 -7.77
CA GLN A 8 17.38 -11.44 -6.46
C GLN A 8 18.37 -11.19 -5.32
N SER A 9 19.62 -11.62 -5.47
CA SER A 9 20.72 -11.35 -4.53
C SER A 9 21.02 -9.85 -4.37
N PHE A 10 20.67 -9.01 -5.35
CA PHE A 10 20.83 -7.55 -5.29
C PHE A 10 20.14 -6.93 -4.06
N TRP A 11 18.94 -7.41 -3.73
CA TRP A 11 18.14 -6.87 -2.63
C TRP A 11 18.68 -7.23 -1.24
N LEU A 12 19.76 -8.03 -1.16
CA LEU A 12 20.41 -8.46 0.08
C LEU A 12 21.66 -7.64 0.44
N TYR A 13 22.12 -6.79 -0.47
CA TYR A 13 23.21 -5.87 -0.18
C TYR A 13 22.73 -4.81 0.81
N SER A 14 23.60 -4.45 1.76
CA SER A 14 23.23 -3.51 2.82
C SER A 14 23.04 -2.12 2.23
N GLN A 15 22.20 -1.31 2.89
CA GLN A 15 21.99 0.09 2.56
C GLN A 15 23.28 0.93 2.58
N GLU A 16 24.35 0.43 3.21
CA GLU A 16 25.70 1.04 3.20
C GLU A 16 26.50 0.76 1.91
N GLU A 17 26.05 -0.15 1.04
CA GLU A 17 26.62 -0.47 -0.29
C GLU A 17 25.80 0.22 -1.42
N GLU A 18 25.11 1.32 -1.09
CA GLU A 18 24.11 2.05 -1.90
C GLU A 18 24.60 2.67 -3.21
N GLU A 19 25.89 2.53 -3.58
CA GLU A 19 26.38 3.02 -4.87
C GLU A 19 26.00 2.11 -6.05
N THR A 20 25.47 0.91 -5.81
CA THR A 20 25.03 0.01 -6.89
C THR A 20 23.55 0.22 -7.20
N GLY A 21 23.27 0.98 -8.26
CA GLY A 21 21.92 1.24 -8.75
C GLY A 21 21.88 1.37 -10.27
N ILE A 22 20.69 1.31 -10.84
CA ILE A 22 20.49 1.63 -12.26
C ILE A 22 20.00 3.07 -12.34
N GLU A 23 20.88 3.98 -12.73
CA GLU A 23 20.50 5.34 -13.09
C GLU A 23 20.03 5.36 -14.54
N VAL A 24 18.82 5.88 -14.77
CA VAL A 24 18.27 6.07 -16.10
C VAL A 24 18.18 7.57 -16.37
N CYS A 25 19.11 8.08 -17.17
CA CYS A 25 19.09 9.47 -17.60
C CYS A 25 18.19 9.62 -18.82
N ILE A 26 17.10 10.38 -18.67
CA ILE A 26 16.22 10.74 -19.77
C ILE A 26 16.65 12.12 -20.29
N ASN A 27 16.85 12.24 -21.60
CA ASN A 27 17.12 13.54 -22.21
C ASN A 27 15.81 14.36 -22.24
N GLU A 28 15.64 15.23 -21.25
CA GLU A 28 14.48 16.12 -21.09
C GLU A 28 14.19 16.98 -22.32
N LYS A 29 15.22 17.36 -23.10
CA LYS A 29 15.02 18.13 -24.34
C LYS A 29 14.36 17.24 -25.41
N SER A 30 14.85 16.02 -25.59
CA SER A 30 14.27 15.06 -26.53
C SER A 30 12.85 14.67 -26.13
N LEU A 31 12.59 14.49 -24.82
CA LEU A 31 11.25 14.20 -24.31
C LEU A 31 10.29 15.36 -24.58
N ASN A 32 10.71 16.60 -24.31
CA ASN A 32 9.91 17.79 -24.62
C ASN A 32 9.66 17.95 -26.12
N LEU A 33 10.64 17.68 -26.98
CA LEU A 33 10.47 17.71 -28.43
C LEU A 33 9.47 16.66 -28.90
N MET A 34 9.58 15.43 -28.38
CA MET A 34 8.64 14.34 -28.67
C MET A 34 7.22 14.72 -28.22
N TYR A 35 7.08 15.23 -27.01
CA TYR A 35 5.81 15.70 -26.49
C TYR A 35 5.17 16.80 -27.35
N ARG A 36 5.93 17.83 -27.72
CA ARG A 36 5.47 18.89 -28.64
C ARG A 36 5.05 18.33 -29.99
N SER A 37 5.81 17.38 -30.52
CA SER A 37 5.51 16.75 -31.81
C SER A 37 4.19 15.97 -31.76
N LEU A 38 3.93 15.26 -30.65
CA LEU A 38 2.66 14.57 -30.42
C LEU A 38 1.49 15.56 -30.31
N LEU A 39 1.65 16.69 -29.60
CA LEU A 39 0.61 17.72 -29.52
C LEU A 39 0.27 18.34 -30.88
N VAL A 40 1.28 18.55 -31.73
CA VAL A 40 1.08 19.04 -33.11
C VAL A 40 0.31 18.01 -33.94
N GLN A 41 0.63 16.72 -33.81
CA GLN A 41 -0.10 15.63 -34.47
C GLN A 41 -1.57 15.52 -34.00
N GLU A 42 -1.85 15.80 -32.73
CA GLU A 42 -3.21 15.85 -32.19
C GLU A 42 -4.02 17.07 -32.70
N GLY A 43 -3.37 18.06 -33.33
CA GLY A 43 -4.01 19.18 -34.01
C GLY A 43 -4.46 20.33 -33.10
N ALA A 44 -5.05 20.07 -31.93
CA ALA A 44 -5.48 21.11 -30.99
C ALA A 44 -4.89 20.88 -29.59
N PHE A 45 -4.26 21.92 -29.01
CA PHE A 45 -3.62 21.83 -27.69
C PHE A 45 -3.68 23.17 -26.95
N PHE A 46 -3.45 23.15 -25.65
CA PHE A 46 -3.48 24.34 -24.80
C PHE A 46 -2.07 24.89 -24.57
N VAL A 47 -1.93 26.22 -24.61
CA VAL A 47 -0.65 26.90 -24.36
C VAL A 47 -0.81 27.93 -23.26
N LEU A 48 0.26 28.12 -22.49
CA LEU A 48 0.37 29.24 -21.56
C LEU A 48 0.97 30.44 -22.30
N CYS A 49 0.19 31.51 -22.43
CA CYS A 49 0.66 32.74 -23.06
C CYS A 49 1.38 33.66 -22.05
N ARG A 50 2.17 34.63 -22.55
CA ARG A 50 2.96 35.57 -21.72
C ARG A 50 2.13 36.45 -20.79
N ASP A 51 0.85 36.63 -21.10
CA ASP A 51 -0.13 37.31 -20.26
C ASP A 51 -0.70 36.41 -19.15
N ASN A 52 -0.10 35.24 -18.92
CA ASN A 52 -0.54 34.21 -17.99
C ASN A 52 -1.93 33.63 -18.29
N VAL A 53 -2.43 33.81 -19.51
CA VAL A 53 -3.71 33.28 -19.94
C VAL A 53 -3.49 31.96 -20.69
N VAL A 54 -4.28 30.96 -20.32
CA VAL A 54 -4.31 29.68 -21.03
C VAL A 54 -5.22 29.81 -22.25
N ARG A 55 -4.71 29.48 -23.43
CA ARG A 55 -5.48 29.49 -24.69
C ARG A 55 -5.43 28.14 -25.39
N LYS A 56 -6.52 27.79 -26.09
CA LYS A 56 -6.54 26.68 -27.03
C LYS A 56 -5.96 27.17 -28.36
N MET A 57 -4.97 26.46 -28.87
CA MET A 57 -4.26 26.76 -30.12
C MET A 57 -4.48 25.61 -31.12
N MET A 58 -4.56 25.94 -32.42
CA MET A 58 -4.55 24.95 -33.49
C MET A 58 -3.13 24.80 -34.03
N ALA A 59 -2.76 23.59 -34.45
CA ALA A 59 -1.43 23.29 -35.01
C ALA A 59 -1.10 24.13 -36.25
N THR A 60 -2.12 24.58 -36.99
CA THR A 60 -1.97 25.49 -38.15
C THR A 60 -1.52 26.90 -37.78
N ASP A 61 -1.77 27.32 -36.53
CA ASP A 61 -1.45 28.66 -36.04
C ASP A 61 0.00 28.76 -35.54
N CYS A 62 0.68 27.62 -35.38
CA CYS A 62 2.10 27.54 -35.06
C CYS A 62 2.84 27.13 -36.34
N GLU A 63 3.33 28.10 -37.11
CA GLU A 63 4.26 27.79 -38.21
C GLU A 63 5.46 27.00 -37.65
N ILE A 64 5.68 25.86 -38.30
CA ILE A 64 6.57 24.80 -37.89
C ILE A 64 8.02 25.29 -37.99
N ASN A 65 8.59 25.79 -36.89
CA ASN A 65 10.05 25.83 -36.74
C ASN A 65 10.53 24.46 -36.22
N SER A 66 10.38 23.43 -37.04
CA SER A 66 11.21 22.23 -36.96
C SER A 66 12.53 22.52 -37.65
N TYR A 67 13.43 23.26 -36.99
CA TYR A 67 14.85 23.17 -37.35
C TYR A 67 15.32 21.79 -36.90
N PHE A 68 15.20 20.82 -37.80
CA PHE A 68 16.12 19.70 -37.81
C PHE A 68 17.51 20.30 -38.00
N GLU A 69 18.34 20.25 -36.96
CA GLU A 69 19.79 20.36 -37.12
C GLU A 69 20.23 19.20 -38.02
N THR A 70 20.28 19.43 -39.33
CA THR A 70 21.01 18.58 -40.25
C THR A 70 21.87 19.51 -41.10
N GLY A 71 23.18 19.32 -40.98
CA GLY A 71 24.18 20.23 -41.52
C GLY A 71 24.10 20.40 -43.04
N ALA A 72 24.64 21.54 -43.47
CA ALA A 72 25.21 21.84 -44.78
C ALA A 72 24.48 21.30 -46.03
N VAL A 73 23.99 22.21 -46.88
CA VAL A 73 24.49 22.45 -48.25
C VAL A 73 23.62 23.54 -48.93
N THR A 74 24.26 24.21 -49.88
CA THR A 74 24.08 25.50 -50.54
C THR A 74 22.89 25.70 -51.50
N ALA A 75 22.60 26.99 -51.73
CA ALA A 75 22.30 27.70 -53.00
C ALA A 75 20.83 28.00 -53.41
N ASP A 76 20.54 29.31 -53.42
CA ASP A 76 19.74 30.15 -54.33
C ASP A 76 18.61 29.55 -55.19
N VAL A 77 17.43 30.19 -55.17
CA VAL A 77 16.82 30.94 -56.30
C VAL A 77 15.75 31.92 -55.77
N ALA A 78 15.73 33.12 -56.37
CA ALA A 78 14.91 34.29 -56.06
C ALA A 78 13.44 34.25 -56.54
N GLY A 79 12.60 35.10 -55.92
CA GLY A 79 11.52 35.82 -56.63
C GLY A 79 10.20 36.00 -55.88
N GLY A 80 9.80 37.25 -55.62
CA GLY A 80 8.38 37.64 -55.52
C GLY A 80 7.92 38.32 -54.23
N SER A 81 7.90 39.66 -54.24
CA SER A 81 7.19 40.56 -53.32
C SER A 81 5.66 40.38 -53.40
N VAL A 82 4.92 40.54 -52.28
CA VAL A 82 3.87 41.56 -52.08
C VAL A 82 3.61 41.74 -50.58
N ASP A 83 3.60 43.01 -50.19
CA ASP A 83 3.31 43.61 -48.88
C ASP A 83 1.92 43.24 -48.33
N GLY A 84 1.85 43.00 -47.03
CA GLY A 84 0.62 42.68 -46.31
C GLY A 84 0.83 42.85 -44.82
N ASP A 85 0.70 44.10 -44.36
CA ASP A 85 0.70 44.54 -42.96
C ASP A 85 -0.18 43.61 -42.09
N THR A 86 0.47 42.62 -41.48
CA THR A 86 -0.04 41.95 -40.29
C THR A 86 1.13 41.97 -39.33
N ASN A 87 1.04 42.82 -38.30
CA ASN A 87 1.93 42.74 -37.14
C ASN A 87 1.69 41.40 -36.44
N MET A 88 2.19 40.31 -37.02
CA MET A 88 2.40 39.04 -36.38
C MET A 88 3.63 39.20 -35.48
N PRO A 89 3.55 38.98 -34.16
CA PRO A 89 4.74 38.86 -33.36
C PRO A 89 5.47 37.58 -33.81
N SER A 90 6.45 37.78 -34.69
CA SER A 90 7.43 36.79 -35.11
C SER A 90 8.08 36.10 -33.91
N ASN A 91 8.17 34.76 -33.97
CA ASN A 91 9.07 33.92 -33.18
C ASN A 91 9.01 34.07 -31.65
N VAL A 92 7.86 33.76 -31.04
CA VAL A 92 7.78 33.59 -29.57
C VAL A 92 7.47 32.14 -29.25
N SER A 93 8.39 31.46 -28.53
CA SER A 93 8.18 30.07 -28.09
C SER A 93 7.02 30.00 -27.11
N LEU A 94 5.84 29.60 -27.59
CA LEU A 94 4.69 29.27 -26.76
C LEU A 94 5.00 27.98 -25.99
N GLU A 95 4.82 28.00 -24.68
CA GLU A 95 5.06 26.83 -23.84
C GLU A 95 3.75 26.02 -23.73
N PRO A 96 3.72 24.76 -24.20
CA PRO A 96 2.54 23.92 -24.01
C PRO A 96 2.33 23.65 -22.52
N LEU A 97 1.07 23.54 -22.10
CA LEU A 97 0.77 23.06 -20.75
C LEU A 97 1.31 21.65 -20.54
N ILE A 98 1.54 21.27 -19.28
CA ILE A 98 1.96 19.92 -18.91
C ILE A 98 0.93 18.85 -19.36
N PRO A 99 1.35 17.57 -19.52
CA PRO A 99 0.48 16.50 -20.01
C PRO A 99 -0.84 16.35 -19.24
N PHE A 100 -0.80 16.48 -17.90
CA PHE A 100 -2.01 16.39 -17.07
C PHE A 100 -3.03 17.49 -17.41
N HIS A 101 -2.58 18.74 -17.56
CA HIS A 101 -3.46 19.87 -17.91
C HIS A 101 -4.00 19.73 -19.33
N GLN A 102 -3.19 19.27 -20.29
CA GLN A 102 -3.68 18.97 -21.64
C GLN A 102 -4.78 17.93 -21.61
N TRP A 103 -4.51 16.78 -20.99
CA TRP A 103 -5.47 15.67 -20.89
C TRP A 103 -6.77 16.15 -20.24
N PHE A 104 -6.67 16.82 -19.09
CA PHE A 104 -7.84 17.26 -18.34
C PHE A 104 -8.70 18.26 -19.14
N LEU A 105 -8.10 19.29 -19.73
CA LEU A 105 -8.83 20.31 -20.49
C LEU A 105 -9.41 19.78 -21.81
N LYS A 106 -8.78 18.75 -22.42
CA LYS A 106 -9.29 18.09 -23.63
C LYS A 106 -10.42 17.11 -23.34
N VAL A 107 -10.30 16.31 -22.28
CA VAL A 107 -11.33 15.30 -21.93
C VAL A 107 -12.57 15.97 -21.36
N TYR A 108 -12.41 17.05 -20.60
CA TYR A 108 -13.51 17.75 -19.91
C TYR A 108 -13.83 19.12 -20.51
N SER A 109 -13.80 19.22 -21.84
CA SER A 109 -14.29 20.39 -22.58
C SER A 109 -15.81 20.38 -22.69
N ASP A 110 -16.53 20.83 -21.65
CA ASP A 110 -18.01 20.87 -21.62
C ASP A 110 -18.54 22.20 -20.96
N PRO A 111 -19.86 22.50 -20.96
CA PRO A 111 -20.56 23.43 -21.86
C PRO A 111 -20.75 24.86 -21.31
N ILE A 112 -20.12 25.18 -20.19
CA ILE A 112 -20.12 26.51 -19.56
C ILE A 112 -18.78 27.15 -19.94
N ASP A 113 -18.85 28.14 -20.81
CA ASP A 113 -17.67 28.89 -21.26
C ASP A 113 -17.10 29.66 -20.07
N VAL A 114 -16.07 29.07 -19.45
CA VAL A 114 -15.30 29.75 -18.40
C VAL A 114 -14.42 30.77 -19.10
N THR A 115 -14.98 31.94 -19.38
CA THR A 115 -14.22 33.13 -19.77
C THR A 115 -13.57 33.71 -18.52
N TYR A 116 -12.46 33.10 -18.10
CA TYR A 116 -11.67 33.64 -16.98
C TYR A 116 -10.92 34.88 -17.48
N LYS A 117 -11.51 36.07 -17.29
CA LYS A 117 -10.82 37.35 -17.48
C LYS A 117 -10.03 37.64 -16.20
N THR A 118 -8.72 37.36 -16.20
CA THR A 118 -7.85 37.74 -15.09
C THR A 118 -7.41 39.19 -15.24
N GLU A 119 -7.75 40.04 -14.27
CA GLU A 119 -6.88 41.17 -13.92
C GLU A 119 -5.70 40.59 -13.14
N SER A 120 -4.48 40.80 -13.63
CA SER A 120 -3.26 40.26 -13.03
C SER A 120 -3.08 40.77 -11.59
N LYS A 121 -3.46 39.97 -10.60
CA LYS A 121 -3.03 40.16 -9.20
C LYS A 121 -2.17 38.97 -8.78
N SER A 122 -1.20 39.28 -7.93
CA SER A 122 -0.09 38.41 -7.54
C SER A 122 -0.56 37.05 -7.02
N ILE A 123 0.18 36.02 -7.44
CA ILE A 123 -0.05 34.62 -7.15
C ILE A 123 -0.05 34.35 -5.62
N ARG A 124 -1.03 33.54 -5.21
CA ARG A 124 -1.12 32.65 -4.02
C ARG A 124 -1.88 33.25 -2.85
N GLN A 125 -3.04 32.68 -2.55
CA GLN A 125 -3.30 32.03 -1.26
C GLN A 125 -4.55 31.14 -1.29
N VAL A 126 -4.42 29.93 -0.73
CA VAL A 126 -5.51 29.34 0.03
C VAL A 126 -5.32 29.89 1.44
N ALA A 127 -6.31 30.61 1.96
CA ALA A 127 -6.18 31.33 3.22
C ALA A 127 -7.22 30.91 4.25
N THR A 128 -6.84 31.00 5.51
CA THR A 128 -7.71 30.85 6.68
C THR A 128 -7.54 32.06 7.59
N GLY A 129 -8.47 32.29 8.52
CA GLY A 129 -8.43 33.42 9.44
C GLY A 129 -9.49 34.46 9.11
N SER A 130 -9.10 35.73 8.93
CA SER A 130 -10.04 36.83 8.69
C SER A 130 -9.64 37.69 7.49
N CYS A 131 -10.62 38.37 6.92
CA CYS A 131 -10.45 39.34 5.84
C CYS A 131 -11.19 40.64 6.16
N LEU A 132 -10.83 41.71 5.45
CA LEU A 132 -11.45 43.01 5.52
C LEU A 132 -12.20 43.29 4.22
N ALA A 133 -13.44 43.77 4.34
CA ALA A 133 -14.20 44.26 3.20
C ALA A 133 -13.51 45.49 2.60
N VAL A 134 -13.28 45.47 1.28
CA VAL A 134 -12.67 46.60 0.55
C VAL A 134 -13.69 47.52 -0.12
N MET A 135 -14.97 47.18 -0.02
CA MET A 135 -16.07 47.97 -0.55
C MET A 135 -17.37 47.64 0.19
N ASN A 136 -18.34 48.55 0.10
CA ASN A 136 -19.69 48.30 0.58
C ASN A 136 -20.41 47.29 -0.33
N TYR A 137 -21.11 46.33 0.28
CA TYR A 137 -21.92 45.34 -0.42
C TYR A 137 -23.26 45.16 0.27
N ASP A 138 -24.34 45.43 -0.47
CA ASP A 138 -25.70 45.15 -0.06
C ASP A 138 -26.21 43.91 -0.80
N SER A 139 -26.47 42.84 -0.05
CA SER A 139 -26.97 41.59 -0.56
C SER A 139 -28.42 41.70 -1.06
N ALA A 140 -28.70 41.12 -2.22
CA ALA A 140 -30.04 40.99 -2.78
C ALA A 140 -30.73 39.66 -2.42
N VAL A 141 -29.98 38.69 -1.85
CA VAL A 141 -30.45 37.31 -1.62
C VAL A 141 -30.04 36.87 -0.22
N PRO A 142 -30.92 36.26 0.59
CA PRO A 142 -30.64 35.97 2.00
C PRO A 142 -29.41 35.08 2.26
N GLU A 143 -28.90 34.33 1.27
CA GLU A 143 -27.71 33.50 1.45
C GLU A 143 -26.40 34.29 1.40
N GLU A 144 -26.41 35.54 0.96
CA GLU A 144 -25.24 36.41 0.86
C GLU A 144 -25.22 37.44 1.98
N ILE A 145 -24.04 37.69 2.55
CA ILE A 145 -23.92 38.64 3.66
C ILE A 145 -23.74 40.08 3.15
N SER A 146 -24.44 41.04 3.77
CA SER A 146 -24.19 42.47 3.57
C SER A 146 -23.12 42.97 4.53
N PHE A 147 -22.25 43.86 4.06
CA PHE A 147 -21.15 44.44 4.84
C PHE A 147 -20.73 45.80 4.29
N GLN A 148 -20.09 46.60 5.13
CA GLN A 148 -19.51 47.90 4.80
C GLN A 148 -18.00 47.80 4.63
N GLU A 149 -17.41 48.73 3.88
CA GLU A 149 -15.97 48.85 3.73
C GLU A 149 -15.28 48.98 5.10
N GLY A 150 -14.25 48.16 5.33
CA GLY A 150 -13.55 48.07 6.60
C GLY A 150 -14.11 47.03 7.57
N ASP A 151 -15.28 46.45 7.29
CA ASP A 151 -15.83 45.37 8.12
C ASP A 151 -14.95 44.13 8.10
N LYS A 152 -14.83 43.49 9.26
CA LYS A 152 -14.03 42.27 9.43
C LYS A 152 -14.91 41.02 9.30
N ILE A 153 -14.49 40.14 8.40
CA ILE A 153 -15.19 38.90 8.06
C ILE A 153 -14.27 37.72 8.40
N GLU A 154 -14.73 36.84 9.29
CA GLU A 154 -14.07 35.58 9.59
C GLU A 154 -14.32 34.58 8.45
N ILE A 155 -13.26 33.90 8.00
CA ILE A 155 -13.32 32.89 6.93
C ILE A 155 -13.69 31.55 7.55
N LEU A 156 -14.83 30.99 7.15
CA LEU A 156 -15.24 29.65 7.56
C LEU A 156 -14.72 28.61 6.57
N GLY A 157 -13.69 27.87 6.96
CA GLY A 157 -12.99 26.94 6.07
C GLY A 157 -11.82 27.62 5.37
N TYR A 158 -11.86 27.67 4.03
CA TYR A 158 -10.81 28.26 3.20
C TYR A 158 -11.35 29.35 2.28
N LEU A 159 -10.59 30.43 2.15
CA LEU A 159 -10.72 31.38 1.06
C LEU A 159 -9.77 30.95 -0.06
N ILE A 160 -10.32 30.71 -1.25
CA ILE A 160 -9.57 30.31 -2.44
C ILE A 160 -9.77 31.40 -3.47
N GLU A 161 -8.70 32.15 -3.75
CA GLU A 161 -8.77 33.37 -4.58
C GLU A 161 -9.37 33.15 -5.98
N CYS A 162 -9.13 31.98 -6.58
CA CYS A 162 -9.68 31.67 -7.90
C CYS A 162 -11.17 31.27 -7.87
N MET A 163 -11.78 31.09 -6.70
CA MET A 163 -13.21 30.85 -6.54
C MET A 163 -13.95 32.18 -6.37
N GLU A 164 -15.15 32.29 -6.92
CA GLU A 164 -15.90 33.55 -6.90
C GLU A 164 -16.44 33.87 -5.50
N TRP A 165 -16.77 32.82 -4.74
CA TRP A 165 -17.36 32.92 -3.42
C TRP A 165 -16.53 32.18 -2.38
N PHE A 166 -16.72 32.54 -1.12
CA PHE A 166 -16.35 31.73 0.04
C PHE A 166 -17.41 31.91 1.13
N VAL A 167 -17.38 31.07 2.17
CA VAL A 167 -18.31 31.19 3.31
C VAL A 167 -17.62 32.01 4.41
N GLY A 168 -18.28 33.07 4.84
CA GLY A 168 -17.77 33.96 5.89
C GLY A 168 -18.78 34.20 7.00
N ARG A 169 -18.26 34.51 8.19
CA ARG A 169 -19.03 35.06 9.31
C ARG A 169 -18.70 36.54 9.44
N HIS A 170 -19.70 37.40 9.31
CA HIS A 170 -19.55 38.81 9.59
C HIS A 170 -19.39 39.01 11.10
N LEU A 171 -18.26 39.55 11.56
CA LEU A 171 -17.97 39.61 13.00
C LEU A 171 -18.90 40.53 13.77
N PHE A 172 -19.40 41.60 13.14
CA PHE A 172 -20.28 42.56 13.80
C PHE A 172 -21.72 42.04 13.95
N THR A 173 -22.30 41.43 12.90
CA THR A 173 -23.68 40.93 12.94
C THR A 173 -23.80 39.47 13.34
N GLY A 174 -22.70 38.72 13.34
CA GLY A 174 -22.69 37.26 13.54
C GLY A 174 -23.32 36.47 12.39
N HIS A 175 -23.76 37.13 11.31
CA HIS A 175 -24.42 36.49 10.18
C HIS A 175 -23.41 35.68 9.36
N ILE A 176 -23.82 34.48 8.95
CA ILE A 176 -22.99 33.55 8.18
C ILE A 176 -23.62 33.37 6.81
N GLY A 177 -22.82 33.48 5.75
CA GLY A 177 -23.27 33.27 4.39
C GLY A 177 -22.16 33.42 3.35
N PHE A 178 -22.56 33.53 2.10
CA PHE A 178 -21.65 33.72 0.98
C PHE A 178 -21.07 35.13 0.94
N VAL A 179 -19.77 35.20 0.64
CA VAL A 179 -19.01 36.43 0.46
C VAL A 179 -18.31 36.38 -0.90
N LYS A 180 -18.38 37.45 -1.68
CA LYS A 180 -17.62 37.55 -2.93
C LYS A 180 -16.13 37.71 -2.61
N THR A 181 -15.32 36.83 -3.18
CA THR A 181 -13.86 36.84 -2.99
C THR A 181 -13.23 38.15 -3.47
N SER A 182 -13.78 38.77 -4.53
CA SER A 182 -13.29 40.05 -5.07
C SER A 182 -13.58 41.27 -4.19
N HIS A 183 -14.48 41.16 -3.21
CA HIS A 183 -14.92 42.28 -2.36
C HIS A 183 -14.15 42.34 -1.03
N VAL A 184 -13.20 41.42 -0.81
CA VAL A 184 -12.44 41.34 0.43
C VAL A 184 -10.94 41.31 0.15
N LYS A 185 -10.16 41.75 1.13
CA LYS A 185 -8.71 41.61 1.16
C LYS A 185 -8.31 40.89 2.44
N LEU A 186 -7.35 39.99 2.35
CA LEU A 186 -6.87 39.25 3.51
C LEU A 186 -6.29 40.22 4.56
N ASP A 187 -6.77 40.08 5.80
CA ASP A 187 -6.23 40.76 6.97
C ASP A 187 -4.97 39.98 7.34
N LEU A 188 -3.78 40.58 7.16
CA LEU A 188 -2.50 39.89 7.34
C LEU A 188 -1.91 40.16 8.74
N PRO A 189 -2.17 39.34 9.77
CA PRO A 189 -1.29 39.26 10.92
C PRO A 189 -0.30 38.12 10.66
N GLY A 190 0.92 38.46 10.22
CA GLY A 190 2.11 37.58 10.19
C GLY A 190 1.89 36.07 10.25
N ASN A 191 1.20 35.49 9.26
CA ASN A 191 0.99 34.05 9.22
C ASN A 191 2.37 33.40 9.02
N LYS A 192 2.84 32.69 10.05
CA LYS A 192 3.86 31.66 9.85
C LYS A 192 3.24 30.68 8.86
N ALA A 193 3.85 30.54 7.69
CA ALA A 193 3.46 29.53 6.72
C ALA A 193 3.37 28.18 7.46
N GLY A 194 2.16 27.70 7.70
CA GLY A 194 1.98 26.33 8.15
C GLY A 194 2.24 25.44 6.94
N ASP A 195 2.86 24.28 7.13
CA ASP A 195 3.21 23.38 6.04
C ASP A 195 2.00 22.87 5.22
N LEU A 196 0.76 23.24 5.55
CA LEU A 196 -0.48 22.69 4.96
C LEU A 196 -1.61 23.74 4.82
N ASP A 197 -1.42 24.74 3.96
CA ASP A 197 -2.41 25.83 3.79
C ASP A 197 -3.77 25.38 3.19
N PHE A 198 -3.90 24.16 2.65
CA PHE A 198 -5.08 23.69 1.92
C PHE A 198 -5.72 22.38 2.41
N LEU A 199 -5.17 21.76 3.47
CA LEU A 199 -5.69 20.54 4.09
C LEU A 199 -5.73 20.68 5.61
N LYS A 200 -6.87 20.35 6.23
CA LYS A 200 -6.95 20.32 7.70
C LYS A 200 -6.49 18.96 8.22
N ALA A 201 -6.09 18.91 9.49
CA ALA A 201 -5.62 17.69 10.14
C ALA A 201 -6.67 16.56 10.09
N GLU A 202 -7.96 16.87 10.16
CA GLU A 202 -9.03 15.87 10.13
C GLU A 202 -9.22 15.26 8.72
N GLU A 203 -8.89 16.02 7.65
CA GLU A 203 -8.93 15.54 6.26
C GLU A 203 -7.82 14.53 5.95
N LEU A 204 -6.79 14.44 6.81
CA LEU A 204 -5.71 13.46 6.72
C LEU A 204 -6.19 12.02 6.92
N SER A 205 -7.38 11.82 7.49
CA SER A 205 -8.03 10.50 7.63
C SER A 205 -8.25 9.79 6.29
N PHE A 206 -8.29 10.53 5.18
CA PHE A 206 -8.30 9.96 3.83
C PHE A 206 -7.12 9.02 3.55
N PHE A 207 -5.96 9.34 4.14
CA PHE A 207 -4.82 8.45 4.16
C PHE A 207 -4.96 7.54 5.38
N PRO A 208 -5.48 6.32 5.22
CA PRO A 208 -5.86 5.48 6.34
C PRO A 208 -4.64 5.19 7.21
N LYS A 209 -4.83 5.46 8.50
CA LYS A 209 -4.08 4.76 9.53
C LYS A 209 -4.64 3.34 9.59
N GLU A 210 -3.72 2.39 9.52
CA GLU A 210 -3.94 0.96 9.76
C GLU A 210 -4.89 0.21 8.80
N LYS A 211 -4.28 -0.62 7.94
CA LYS A 211 -4.88 -1.88 7.44
C LYS A 211 -4.38 -3.02 8.33
N ASN A 212 -4.99 -4.21 8.21
CA ASN A 212 -4.58 -5.48 8.82
C ASN A 212 -3.09 -5.80 8.65
N VAL A 213 -2.23 -5.18 9.46
CA VAL A 213 -0.81 -5.53 9.59
C VAL A 213 -0.65 -6.86 10.32
N GLU A 214 -1.69 -7.30 11.03
CA GLU A 214 -1.81 -8.60 11.67
C GLU A 214 -1.62 -9.76 10.69
N GLU A 215 -2.15 -9.65 9.47
CA GLU A 215 -1.97 -10.65 8.41
C GLU A 215 -0.50 -10.78 8.00
N VAL A 216 0.23 -9.65 7.92
CA VAL A 216 1.66 -9.62 7.59
C VAL A 216 2.47 -10.24 8.70
N VAL A 217 2.17 -9.88 9.95
CA VAL A 217 2.83 -10.47 11.13
C VAL A 217 2.60 -11.96 11.19
N HIS A 218 1.36 -12.41 10.96
CA HIS A 218 1.02 -13.83 10.91
C HIS A 218 1.77 -14.54 9.77
N LEU A 219 1.86 -13.93 8.58
CA LEU A 219 2.58 -14.50 7.46
C LEU A 219 4.10 -14.57 7.72
N LEU A 220 4.68 -13.53 8.31
CA LEU A 220 6.09 -13.53 8.72
C LEU A 220 6.35 -14.64 9.73
N LYS A 221 5.48 -14.82 10.73
CA LYS A 221 5.56 -15.93 11.69
C LYS A 221 5.45 -17.28 10.99
N GLN A 222 4.44 -17.48 10.13
CA GLN A 222 4.24 -18.74 9.41
C GLN A 222 5.43 -19.10 8.52
N THR A 223 6.05 -18.11 7.89
CA THR A 223 7.21 -18.31 7.02
C THR A 223 8.53 -18.37 7.77
N SER A 224 8.63 -17.78 8.97
CA SER A 224 9.80 -17.81 9.84
C SER A 224 9.87 -19.06 10.72
N ILE A 225 8.75 -19.75 10.96
CA ILE A 225 8.75 -21.04 11.64
C ILE A 225 9.62 -22.00 10.83
N THR A 226 10.74 -22.37 11.43
CA THR A 226 11.64 -23.41 10.95
C THR A 226 11.07 -24.74 11.40
N ASP A 227 10.18 -25.35 10.60
CA ASP A 227 9.82 -26.74 10.81
C ASP A 227 11.12 -27.56 10.80
N VAL A 228 11.45 -28.14 11.95
CA VAL A 228 12.69 -28.88 12.24
C VAL A 228 13.01 -29.90 11.15
N CYS A 229 11.99 -30.50 10.55
CA CYS A 229 12.15 -31.51 9.50
C CYS A 229 12.55 -30.94 8.14
N SER A 230 12.29 -29.66 7.89
CA SER A 230 12.66 -28.96 6.65
C SER A 230 14.02 -28.25 6.72
N VAL A 231 14.62 -28.17 7.91
CA VAL A 231 15.81 -27.33 8.15
C VAL A 231 17.07 -27.89 7.49
N TYR A 232 17.30 -29.21 7.55
CA TYR A 232 18.51 -29.83 7.01
C TYR A 232 18.27 -30.66 5.77
N ARG A 233 19.35 -30.79 4.99
CA ARG A 233 19.38 -31.56 3.76
C ARG A 233 20.39 -32.69 3.84
N ILE A 234 20.33 -33.58 2.85
CA ILE A 234 21.30 -34.64 2.65
C ILE A 234 22.69 -34.04 2.40
N ASP A 235 23.71 -34.63 3.01
CA ASP A 235 25.10 -34.21 2.87
C ASP A 235 25.61 -34.38 1.42
N GLN A 236 26.23 -33.34 0.86
CA GLN A 236 26.72 -33.37 -0.53
C GLN A 236 28.11 -34.04 -0.61
N LEU A 237 28.30 -35.00 -1.52
CA LEU A 237 29.63 -35.56 -1.81
C LEU A 237 30.53 -34.48 -2.43
N GLU A 238 31.78 -34.43 -1.97
CA GLU A 238 32.81 -33.56 -2.55
C GLU A 238 33.23 -34.10 -3.92
N GLU A 239 32.78 -33.46 -5.00
CA GLU A 239 33.56 -33.26 -6.22
C GLU A 239 32.87 -32.21 -7.12
N GLN A 240 33.62 -31.19 -7.54
CA GLN A 240 33.27 -30.05 -8.44
C GLN A 240 32.81 -28.67 -7.89
N GLU A 241 32.91 -28.36 -6.59
CA GLU A 241 32.86 -26.94 -6.13
C GLU A 241 34.24 -26.30 -5.89
N PHE A 242 35.33 -27.05 -6.13
CA PHE A 242 36.69 -26.58 -5.83
C PHE A 242 37.22 -25.46 -6.75
N GLN A 243 36.48 -25.03 -7.78
CA GLN A 243 36.97 -24.03 -8.74
C GLN A 243 36.08 -22.80 -8.97
N LYS A 244 34.79 -22.80 -8.63
CA LYS A 244 33.91 -21.63 -8.91
C LYS A 244 33.69 -20.68 -7.73
N THR A 245 33.85 -21.14 -6.49
CA THR A 245 33.47 -20.33 -5.31
C THR A 245 34.58 -19.39 -4.83
N ARG A 246 35.79 -19.44 -5.41
CA ARG A 246 36.87 -18.50 -5.08
C ARG A 246 36.71 -17.12 -5.71
N GLU A 247 35.77 -16.92 -6.64
CA GLU A 247 35.69 -15.66 -7.42
C GLU A 247 34.58 -14.68 -7.00
N CYS A 248 33.71 -15.02 -6.02
CA CYS A 248 32.62 -14.11 -5.60
C CYS A 248 32.63 -13.69 -4.12
N GLU A 249 33.67 -14.00 -3.35
CA GLU A 249 33.89 -13.34 -2.07
C GLU A 249 34.98 -12.28 -2.25
N ILE A 250 34.58 -11.07 -2.62
CA ILE A 250 35.44 -9.90 -2.38
C ILE A 250 35.58 -9.81 -0.85
N PRO A 251 36.79 -9.95 -0.29
CA PRO A 251 36.98 -9.75 1.13
C PRO A 251 36.72 -8.28 1.42
N CYS A 252 35.71 -7.95 2.21
CA CYS A 252 35.63 -6.61 2.81
C CYS A 252 36.97 -6.36 3.55
N PRO A 253 37.66 -5.22 3.36
CA PRO A 253 39.02 -4.99 3.89
C PRO A 253 39.14 -4.96 5.42
N HIS A 254 38.05 -5.22 6.16
CA HIS A 254 37.98 -5.06 7.62
C HIS A 254 37.33 -6.27 8.31
N SER A 255 37.87 -7.49 8.12
CA SER A 255 37.57 -8.61 9.02
C SER A 255 38.69 -9.65 9.02
N ASN A 256 39.87 -9.25 9.52
CA ASN A 256 40.94 -10.18 9.86
C ASN A 256 40.52 -11.07 11.05
N MET A 257 40.92 -12.35 11.01
CA MET A 257 40.85 -13.48 11.98
C MET A 257 40.38 -13.27 13.45
N VAL A 258 40.48 -12.07 14.01
CA VAL A 258 40.10 -11.69 15.37
C VAL A 258 38.57 -11.73 15.61
N THR A 259 37.75 -11.52 14.59
CA THR A 259 36.27 -11.54 14.70
C THR A 259 35.65 -12.93 14.81
N ALA A 260 36.29 -13.97 14.26
CA ALA A 260 35.80 -15.35 14.36
C ALA A 260 35.88 -15.89 15.80
N SER A 261 36.97 -15.58 16.52
CA SER A 261 37.15 -15.95 17.93
C SER A 261 36.10 -15.30 18.85
N LYS A 262 35.77 -14.02 18.63
CA LYS A 262 34.70 -13.33 19.38
C LYS A 262 33.30 -13.91 19.12
N LYS A 263 33.02 -14.38 17.90
CA LYS A 263 31.72 -15.01 17.55
C LYS A 263 31.56 -16.37 18.25
N ASN A 264 32.63 -17.16 18.34
CA ASN A 264 32.60 -18.46 19.01
C ASN A 264 32.36 -18.34 20.53
N GLY A 265 32.98 -17.35 21.19
CA GLY A 265 32.75 -17.10 22.62
C GLY A 265 31.29 -16.74 22.97
N LYS A 266 30.59 -16.04 22.06
CA LYS A 266 29.15 -15.76 22.24
C LYS A 266 28.29 -17.02 22.18
N ILE A 267 28.66 -18.01 21.36
CA ILE A 267 27.91 -19.26 21.23
C ILE A 267 28.02 -20.09 22.50
N GLU A 268 29.22 -20.14 23.08
CA GLU A 268 29.45 -20.79 24.38
C GLU A 268 28.60 -20.12 25.47
N GLU A 269 28.53 -18.79 25.48
CA GLU A 269 27.64 -18.03 26.38
C GLU A 269 26.16 -18.37 26.17
N PHE A 270 25.70 -18.50 24.91
CA PHE A 270 24.34 -18.91 24.60
C PHE A 270 24.02 -20.33 25.06
N VAL A 271 24.92 -21.27 24.81
CA VAL A 271 24.75 -22.67 25.24
C VAL A 271 24.72 -22.76 26.76
N GLU A 272 25.57 -22.00 27.46
CA GLU A 272 25.54 -21.88 28.92
C GLU A 272 24.23 -21.24 29.42
N LYS A 273 23.75 -20.18 28.76
CA LYS A 273 22.46 -19.54 29.10
C LYS A 273 21.30 -20.51 28.91
N PHE A 274 21.30 -21.29 27.83
CA PHE A 274 20.31 -22.33 27.55
C PHE A 274 20.30 -23.41 28.63
N LYS A 275 21.47 -23.94 29.00
CA LYS A 275 21.60 -24.90 30.11
C LYS A 275 21.15 -24.33 31.45
N LYS A 276 21.44 -23.06 31.74
CA LYS A 276 20.98 -22.38 32.97
C LYS A 276 19.47 -22.19 33.00
N LEU A 277 18.85 -21.84 31.88
CA LEU A 277 17.40 -21.71 31.73
C LEU A 277 16.70 -23.05 32.01
N GLU A 278 17.28 -24.14 31.54
CA GLU A 278 16.80 -25.51 31.82
C GLU A 278 16.85 -25.85 33.32
N VAL A 279 17.97 -25.54 33.99
CA VAL A 279 18.13 -25.78 35.44
C VAL A 279 17.19 -24.89 36.28
N THR A 280 16.94 -23.65 35.85
CA THR A 280 16.12 -22.69 36.62
C THR A 280 14.62 -23.01 36.52
N GLN A 281 14.14 -23.59 35.42
CA GLN A 281 12.74 -24.06 35.31
C GLN A 281 12.51 -25.46 35.90
N ALA A 282 13.58 -26.22 36.14
CA ALA A 282 13.52 -27.49 36.86
C ALA A 282 13.33 -27.30 38.39
N GLU A 283 13.61 -26.11 38.94
CA GLU A 283 13.44 -25.76 40.35
C GLU A 283 12.50 -24.55 40.53
N GLY A 284 11.17 -24.78 40.63
CA GLY A 284 10.20 -23.73 41.00
C GLY A 284 8.75 -24.26 41.13
N PRO A 285 7.93 -23.71 42.06
CA PRO A 285 7.01 -24.47 42.90
C PRO A 285 5.64 -24.78 42.29
N ALA A 286 5.08 -25.90 42.73
CA ALA A 286 3.66 -26.22 42.59
C ALA A 286 2.81 -25.28 43.45
N THR A 287 1.79 -24.65 42.88
CA THR A 287 0.56 -24.32 43.62
C THR A 287 -0.64 -24.19 42.70
N GLU A 288 -1.74 -24.70 43.23
CA GLU A 288 -3.06 -24.86 42.65
C GLU A 288 -3.74 -23.53 42.29
N GLY A 289 -4.66 -23.60 41.32
CA GLY A 289 -5.68 -22.60 41.07
C GLY A 289 -6.79 -23.18 40.20
N LYS A 290 -7.79 -23.79 40.84
CA LYS A 290 -9.11 -24.06 40.26
C LYS A 290 -9.85 -22.73 40.08
N ASP A 291 -10.68 -22.67 39.05
CA ASP A 291 -11.99 -22.00 38.93
C ASP A 291 -12.21 -21.69 37.44
N SER A 292 -13.39 -21.69 36.82
CA SER A 292 -14.73 -22.21 37.04
C SER A 292 -15.45 -21.99 35.70
N VAL A 293 -16.54 -22.72 35.47
CA VAL A 293 -17.32 -22.72 34.22
C VAL A 293 -18.16 -21.45 34.05
N SER A 294 -18.39 -21.10 32.78
CA SER A 294 -19.53 -20.36 32.20
C SER A 294 -19.31 -18.91 31.77
N SER A 295 -19.50 -18.65 30.48
CA SER A 295 -20.33 -17.53 30.04
C SER A 295 -21.01 -17.89 28.72
N SER A 296 -22.33 -17.87 28.74
CA SER A 296 -23.22 -18.00 27.58
C SER A 296 -22.91 -16.93 26.54
N HIS A 297 -22.62 -17.35 25.31
CA HIS A 297 -22.79 -16.49 24.14
C HIS A 297 -24.30 -16.22 23.97
N LYS A 298 -24.76 -15.08 24.48
CA LYS A 298 -25.88 -14.37 23.85
C LYS A 298 -25.24 -13.45 22.83
N GLU A 299 -25.44 -13.76 21.55
CA GLU A 299 -25.34 -12.75 20.49
C GLU A 299 -26.38 -11.66 20.81
N ILE A 300 -25.92 -10.60 21.45
CA ILE A 300 -26.62 -9.33 21.49
C ILE A 300 -26.24 -8.67 20.17
N PHE A 301 -27.19 -8.61 19.23
CA PHE A 301 -27.09 -7.65 18.13
C PHE A 301 -26.84 -6.27 18.74
N PRO A 302 -25.80 -5.53 18.30
CA PRO A 302 -25.60 -4.18 18.80
C PRO A 302 -26.87 -3.37 18.49
N SER A 303 -27.47 -2.79 19.53
CA SER A 303 -28.52 -1.79 19.37
C SER A 303 -28.00 -0.67 18.46
N PRO A 304 -28.80 -0.14 17.52
CA PRO A 304 -28.35 0.98 16.70
C PRO A 304 -27.96 2.17 17.60
N GLU A 305 -26.71 2.61 17.52
CA GLU A 305 -26.27 3.89 18.09
C GLU A 305 -26.81 5.00 17.16
N GLY A 306 -28.07 5.42 17.38
CA GLY A 306 -28.68 6.51 16.62
C GLY A 306 -30.22 6.58 16.72
N PRO A 307 -30.83 7.69 16.26
CA PRO A 307 -32.29 7.88 16.28
C PRO A 307 -32.99 6.88 15.35
N CYS A 308 -34.02 6.20 15.87
CA CYS A 308 -34.78 5.17 15.15
C CYS A 308 -36.27 5.56 15.07
N PHE A 309 -36.82 5.63 13.86
CA PHE A 309 -38.21 5.99 13.59
C PHE A 309 -38.94 4.82 12.94
N TYR A 310 -40.00 4.33 13.58
CA TYR A 310 -40.85 3.24 13.06
C TYR A 310 -42.07 3.83 12.34
N ILE A 311 -42.25 3.49 11.07
CA ILE A 311 -43.30 4.04 10.21
C ILE A 311 -44.68 3.42 10.50
N TYR A 312 -44.70 2.16 10.94
CA TYR A 312 -45.92 1.45 11.36
C TYR A 312 -45.87 1.14 12.85
N GLN A 313 -46.85 1.66 13.60
CA GLN A 313 -47.24 1.19 14.93
C GLN A 313 -48.77 1.13 14.99
N ASP A 314 -49.31 0.03 15.53
CA ASP A 314 -50.75 -0.20 15.75
C ASP A 314 -51.42 1.04 16.41
N ASP A 315 -52.39 1.62 15.69
CA ASP A 315 -53.48 2.54 16.05
C ASP A 315 -53.44 3.33 17.38
N GLY A 316 -52.33 4.05 17.66
CA GLY A 316 -52.32 5.00 18.79
C GLY A 316 -51.13 5.94 18.96
N GLN A 317 -49.98 5.71 18.28
CA GLN A 317 -48.73 6.46 18.51
C GLN A 317 -48.20 7.23 17.27
N GLU A 318 -48.96 7.31 16.17
CA GLU A 318 -48.50 7.99 14.95
C GLU A 318 -48.16 9.48 15.18
N SER A 319 -48.91 10.17 16.05
CA SER A 319 -48.67 11.59 16.37
C SER A 319 -47.32 11.80 17.09
N ASP A 320 -46.93 10.89 17.98
CA ASP A 320 -45.71 11.00 18.79
C ASP A 320 -44.46 10.76 17.92
N VAL A 321 -44.56 9.90 16.91
CA VAL A 321 -43.48 9.64 15.95
C VAL A 321 -43.23 10.84 15.05
N PHE A 322 -44.29 11.48 14.52
CA PHE A 322 -44.14 12.71 13.73
C PHE A 322 -43.58 13.85 14.57
N GLU A 323 -44.04 14.03 15.81
CA GLU A 323 -43.51 15.07 16.70
C GLU A 323 -42.02 14.86 16.99
N SER A 324 -41.62 13.62 17.31
CA SER A 324 -40.22 13.27 17.58
C SER A 324 -39.33 13.48 16.35
N LEU A 325 -39.79 13.06 15.16
CA LEU A 325 -39.08 13.26 13.90
C LEU A 325 -38.92 14.74 13.56
N LEU A 326 -40.00 15.52 13.71
CA LEU A 326 -39.99 16.94 13.38
C LEU A 326 -39.08 17.71 14.34
N LEU A 327 -39.09 17.39 15.64
CA LEU A 327 -38.18 18.00 16.61
C LEU A 327 -36.72 17.69 16.27
N PHE A 328 -36.40 16.42 15.98
CA PHE A 328 -35.07 16.02 15.53
C PHE A 328 -34.63 16.77 14.27
N LEU A 329 -35.47 16.79 13.23
CA LEU A 329 -35.13 17.46 11.97
C LEU A 329 -35.16 19.00 12.06
N ASN A 330 -35.73 19.59 13.12
CA ASN A 330 -35.80 21.05 13.27
C ASN A 330 -34.57 21.65 13.99
N SER A 331 -33.63 20.84 14.47
CA SER A 331 -32.38 21.33 15.06
C SER A 331 -31.63 22.21 14.07
N LYS A 332 -31.39 23.48 14.43
CA LYS A 332 -30.81 24.47 13.52
C LYS A 332 -29.34 24.17 13.20
N ASP A 333 -28.59 23.72 14.18
CA ASP A 333 -27.16 23.41 14.05
C ASP A 333 -26.94 21.96 13.60
N TYR A 334 -25.73 21.64 13.15
CA TYR A 334 -25.37 20.29 12.72
C TYR A 334 -25.24 19.32 13.90
N GLU A 335 -25.89 18.16 13.79
CA GLU A 335 -25.75 17.00 14.69
C GLU A 335 -25.08 15.84 13.95
N SER A 336 -24.28 15.02 14.65
CA SER A 336 -23.54 13.89 14.03
C SER A 336 -24.47 12.92 13.30
N ASP A 337 -25.68 12.74 13.80
CA ASP A 337 -26.66 11.79 13.28
C ASP A 337 -27.21 12.24 11.91
N PHE A 338 -27.15 13.55 11.60
CA PHE A 338 -27.50 14.06 10.27
C PHE A 338 -26.54 13.61 9.17
N LYS A 339 -25.36 13.09 9.51
CA LYS A 339 -24.43 12.54 8.51
C LYS A 339 -25.11 11.52 7.59
N ASN A 340 -25.93 10.65 8.16
CA ASN A 340 -26.64 9.59 7.44
C ASN A 340 -27.80 10.14 6.58
N LEU A 341 -28.28 11.36 6.84
CA LEU A 341 -29.28 12.04 6.00
C LEU A 341 -28.65 12.62 4.72
N TYR A 342 -27.39 13.06 4.80
CA TYR A 342 -26.73 13.83 3.75
C TYR A 342 -25.82 13.00 2.85
N ASP A 343 -25.40 11.81 3.30
CA ASP A 343 -24.46 10.94 2.59
C ASP A 343 -24.99 10.43 1.25
N PHE A 344 -24.12 10.21 0.26
CA PHE A 344 -24.54 9.73 -1.06
C PHE A 344 -25.18 8.33 -1.03
N SER A 345 -24.90 7.51 -0.01
CA SER A 345 -25.31 6.09 0.07
C SER A 345 -26.76 5.87 0.53
N TYR A 346 -27.53 6.94 0.78
CA TYR A 346 -28.91 6.87 1.27
C TYR A 346 -29.02 6.05 2.56
N THR A 347 -28.01 6.13 3.44
CA THR A 347 -27.93 5.24 4.62
C THR A 347 -29.09 5.46 5.57
N PHE A 348 -29.68 6.65 5.62
CA PHE A 348 -30.88 6.93 6.41
C PHE A 348 -32.03 5.94 6.16
N VAL A 349 -32.20 5.46 4.93
CA VAL A 349 -33.29 4.53 4.56
C VAL A 349 -33.22 3.24 5.37
N ASN A 350 -32.00 2.76 5.67
CA ASN A 350 -31.77 1.48 6.35
C ASN A 350 -31.34 1.63 7.82
N SER A 351 -30.86 2.80 8.21
CA SER A 351 -30.27 3.04 9.54
C SER A 351 -31.15 3.83 10.50
N MET A 352 -32.09 4.63 9.99
CA MET A 352 -32.92 5.50 10.83
C MET A 352 -34.42 5.24 10.69
N PHE A 353 -34.88 4.67 9.58
CA PHE A 353 -36.29 4.37 9.35
C PHE A 353 -36.53 2.87 9.28
N TYR A 354 -37.57 2.40 9.98
CA TYR A 354 -37.91 0.99 10.10
C TYR A 354 -39.41 0.75 9.94
N GLY A 355 -39.78 -0.49 9.68
CA GLY A 355 -41.18 -0.91 9.65
C GLY A 355 -41.92 -0.65 8.34
N PHE A 356 -41.25 -0.20 7.27
CA PHE A 356 -41.83 -0.13 5.92
C PHE A 356 -41.38 -1.32 5.06
N SER A 357 -42.24 -1.74 4.13
CA SER A 357 -41.96 -2.83 3.19
C SER A 357 -41.48 -2.29 1.84
N GLU A 358 -42.03 -1.16 1.41
CA GLU A 358 -41.75 -0.53 0.11
C GLU A 358 -41.29 0.92 0.28
N GLU A 359 -40.37 1.41 -0.56
CA GLU A 359 -39.88 2.80 -0.47
C GLU A 359 -40.97 3.86 -0.74
N ASP A 360 -42.08 3.48 -1.39
CA ASP A 360 -43.24 4.35 -1.58
C ASP A 360 -43.96 4.68 -0.25
N GLU A 361 -43.89 3.80 0.74
CA GLU A 361 -44.43 4.04 2.09
C GLU A 361 -43.58 5.09 2.83
N LEU A 362 -42.25 5.04 2.67
CA LEU A 362 -41.36 6.07 3.22
C LEU A 362 -41.60 7.44 2.55
N LEU A 363 -41.87 7.45 1.24
CA LEU A 363 -42.20 8.67 0.49
C LEU A 363 -43.51 9.29 0.97
N SER A 364 -44.56 8.49 1.21
CA SER A 364 -45.85 8.99 1.71
C SER A 364 -45.70 9.53 3.13
N PHE A 365 -44.97 8.83 4.00
CA PHE A 365 -44.64 9.26 5.36
C PHE A 365 -43.91 10.62 5.37
N PHE A 366 -42.85 10.79 4.58
CA PHE A 366 -42.16 12.08 4.47
C PHE A 366 -43.02 13.18 3.86
N SER A 367 -43.91 12.85 2.94
CA SER A 367 -44.84 13.83 2.36
C SER A 367 -45.81 14.37 3.41
N LEU A 368 -46.31 13.49 4.29
CA LEU A 368 -47.16 13.89 5.42
C LEU A 368 -46.38 14.71 6.46
N ALA A 369 -45.17 14.25 6.84
CA ALA A 369 -44.29 14.99 7.74
C ALA A 369 -43.97 16.39 7.21
N ARG A 370 -43.72 16.54 5.90
CA ARG A 370 -43.45 17.83 5.25
C ARG A 370 -44.60 18.82 5.42
N GLU A 371 -45.84 18.37 5.23
CA GLU A 371 -47.02 19.22 5.42
C GLU A 371 -47.25 19.58 6.90
N LEU A 372 -46.97 18.65 7.82
CA LEU A 372 -47.02 18.93 9.27
C LEU A 372 -45.96 19.95 9.68
N ALA A 373 -44.71 19.80 9.22
CA ALA A 373 -43.63 20.76 9.45
C ALA A 373 -44.00 22.16 8.97
N LYS A 374 -44.62 22.25 7.78
CA LYS A 374 -45.08 23.50 7.18
C LYS A 374 -46.18 24.16 8.01
N LYS A 375 -47.15 23.39 8.50
CA LYS A 375 -48.22 23.89 9.39
C LYS A 375 -47.68 24.33 10.75
N ALA A 376 -46.67 23.63 11.28
CA ALA A 376 -46.03 23.94 12.55
C ALA A 376 -45.02 25.09 12.49
N GLY A 377 -44.72 25.63 11.29
CA GLY A 377 -43.71 26.68 11.12
C GLY A 377 -42.27 26.21 11.40
N MET A 378 -42.00 24.91 11.34
CA MET A 378 -40.68 24.31 11.58
C MET A 378 -39.85 24.33 10.28
N SER A 379 -39.16 25.45 10.04
CA SER A 379 -38.46 25.70 8.77
C SER A 379 -37.31 24.74 8.47
N TRP A 380 -36.53 24.34 9.48
CA TRP A 380 -35.42 23.39 9.31
C TRP A 380 -35.90 21.97 9.07
N ALA A 381 -36.94 21.54 9.79
CA ALA A 381 -37.59 20.25 9.52
C ALA A 381 -38.17 20.21 8.11
N LEU A 382 -38.86 21.27 7.70
CA LEU A 382 -39.38 21.42 6.34
C LEU A 382 -38.25 21.32 5.30
N ALA A 383 -37.13 22.02 5.50
CA ALA A 383 -36.00 21.99 4.58
C ALA A 383 -35.38 20.60 4.45
N ARG A 384 -35.11 19.92 5.57
CA ARG A 384 -34.53 18.56 5.58
C ARG A 384 -35.48 17.54 4.96
N LEU A 385 -36.78 17.61 5.26
CA LEU A 385 -37.78 16.73 4.66
C LEU A 385 -37.90 16.94 3.14
N CYS A 386 -37.92 18.19 2.68
CA CYS A 386 -37.89 18.50 1.25
C CYS A 386 -36.61 17.96 0.60
N PHE A 387 -35.45 18.12 1.24
CA PHE A 387 -34.20 17.55 0.75
C PHE A 387 -34.25 16.01 0.64
N LEU A 388 -34.74 15.30 1.66
CA LEU A 388 -34.87 13.83 1.63
C LEU A 388 -35.85 13.36 0.54
N LEU A 389 -36.99 14.03 0.39
CA LEU A 389 -37.95 13.78 -0.70
C LEU A 389 -37.33 14.04 -2.08
N GLY A 390 -36.52 15.10 -2.20
CA GLY A 390 -35.76 15.43 -3.39
C GLY A 390 -34.78 14.30 -3.74
N ARG A 391 -34.01 13.82 -2.77
CA ARG A 391 -33.09 12.69 -2.92
C ARG A 391 -33.79 11.41 -3.36
N LEU A 392 -34.87 11.01 -2.70
CA LEU A 392 -35.64 9.82 -3.10
C LEU A 392 -36.23 9.99 -4.51
N SER A 393 -36.60 11.21 -4.90
CA SER A 393 -37.02 11.52 -6.27
C SER A 393 -35.88 11.35 -7.28
N VAL A 394 -34.65 11.72 -6.93
CA VAL A 394 -33.45 11.45 -7.77
C VAL A 394 -33.22 9.95 -7.91
N LYS A 395 -33.32 9.19 -6.81
CA LYS A 395 -33.20 7.72 -6.83
C LYS A 395 -34.22 7.06 -7.77
N LYS A 396 -35.44 7.61 -7.86
CA LYS A 396 -36.49 7.21 -8.81
C LYS A 396 -36.40 7.89 -10.19
N VAL A 397 -35.31 8.61 -10.49
CA VAL A 397 -35.05 9.29 -11.78
C VAL A 397 -36.11 10.39 -12.10
N LYS A 398 -36.80 10.91 -11.09
CA LYS A 398 -37.82 11.98 -11.21
C LYS A 398 -37.20 13.37 -11.03
N PHE A 399 -36.34 13.79 -11.96
CA PHE A 399 -35.52 15.01 -11.83
C PHE A 399 -36.31 16.31 -11.69
N SER A 400 -37.45 16.47 -12.38
CA SER A 400 -38.29 17.67 -12.27
C SER A 400 -38.89 17.81 -10.87
N GLN A 401 -39.32 16.69 -10.28
CA GLN A 401 -39.84 16.65 -8.92
C GLN A 401 -38.74 16.92 -7.90
N ALA A 402 -37.57 16.31 -8.08
CA ALA A 402 -36.40 16.55 -7.24
C ALA A 402 -36.02 18.03 -7.21
N ARG A 403 -36.02 18.71 -8.38
CA ARG A 403 -35.77 20.15 -8.47
C ARG A 403 -36.71 20.95 -7.58
N VAL A 404 -38.02 20.71 -7.67
CA VAL A 404 -39.03 21.45 -6.90
C VAL A 404 -38.77 21.30 -5.41
N TYR A 405 -38.50 20.08 -4.95
CA TYR A 405 -38.20 19.83 -3.55
C TYR A 405 -36.90 20.50 -3.08
N PHE A 406 -35.83 20.49 -3.89
CA PHE A 406 -34.59 21.18 -3.54
C PHE A 406 -34.74 22.71 -3.54
N GLU A 407 -35.48 23.28 -4.50
CA GLU A 407 -35.78 24.72 -4.51
C GLU A 407 -36.64 25.13 -3.29
N GLU A 408 -37.60 24.29 -2.88
CA GLU A 408 -38.40 24.51 -1.66
C GLU A 408 -37.53 24.41 -0.40
N ALA A 409 -36.63 23.43 -0.33
CA ALA A 409 -35.68 23.30 0.76
C ALA A 409 -34.80 24.54 0.89
N LEU A 410 -34.31 25.07 -0.23
CA LEU A 410 -33.49 26.29 -0.26
C LEU A 410 -34.28 27.49 0.27
N GLY A 411 -35.53 27.65 -0.17
CA GLY A 411 -36.43 28.70 0.31
C GLY A 411 -36.74 28.59 1.81
N ALA A 412 -36.93 27.36 2.32
CA ALA A 412 -37.26 27.12 3.73
C ALA A 412 -36.10 27.47 4.68
N VAL A 413 -34.85 27.33 4.26
CA VAL A 413 -33.68 27.70 5.07
C VAL A 413 -33.49 29.21 5.17
N THR A 414 -34.09 30.01 4.28
CA THR A 414 -34.06 31.50 4.32
C THR A 414 -32.65 32.09 4.50
N GLY A 415 -31.62 31.47 3.90
CA GLY A 415 -30.24 31.91 4.06
C GLY A 415 -29.54 31.49 5.37
N GLY A 416 -30.08 30.52 6.11
CA GLY A 416 -29.43 29.95 7.28
C GLY A 416 -28.23 29.04 6.95
N PHE A 417 -27.04 29.39 7.44
CA PHE A 417 -25.79 28.60 7.31
C PHE A 417 -25.40 27.84 8.59
N SER A 418 -26.33 27.64 9.53
CA SER A 418 -26.05 26.95 10.79
C SER A 418 -25.60 25.50 10.60
N ASP A 419 -26.24 24.76 9.69
CA ASP A 419 -25.81 23.43 9.26
C ASP A 419 -25.12 23.53 7.89
N LEU A 420 -23.81 23.77 7.88
CA LEU A 420 -23.02 23.90 6.65
C LEU A 420 -23.04 22.61 5.81
N TYR A 421 -23.10 21.44 6.44
CA TYR A 421 -23.13 20.17 5.70
C TYR A 421 -24.43 19.99 4.94
N PHE A 422 -25.56 20.40 5.54
CA PHE A 422 -26.83 20.45 4.83
C PHE A 422 -26.79 21.41 3.64
N VAL A 423 -26.26 22.62 3.82
CA VAL A 423 -26.15 23.63 2.75
C VAL A 423 -25.29 23.10 1.60
N ILE A 424 -24.14 22.48 1.89
CA ILE A 424 -23.28 21.85 0.87
C ILE A 424 -24.05 20.76 0.13
N ALA A 425 -24.73 19.86 0.86
CA ALA A 425 -25.49 18.78 0.26
C ALA A 425 -26.61 19.29 -0.64
N LEU A 426 -27.31 20.35 -0.22
CA LEU A 426 -28.40 20.98 -0.97
C LEU A 426 -27.90 21.66 -2.25
N TYR A 427 -26.89 22.53 -2.15
CA TYR A 427 -26.31 23.22 -3.32
C TYR A 427 -25.69 22.24 -4.32
N THR A 428 -25.05 21.18 -3.84
CA THR A 428 -24.46 20.12 -4.68
C THR A 428 -25.55 19.37 -5.44
N ASN A 429 -26.59 18.89 -4.75
CA ASN A 429 -27.70 18.17 -5.38
C ASN A 429 -28.48 19.08 -6.35
N LEU A 430 -28.74 20.34 -6.00
CA LEU A 430 -29.43 21.29 -6.87
C LEU A 430 -28.62 21.58 -8.15
N THR A 431 -27.30 21.77 -8.03
CA THR A 431 -26.41 21.97 -9.18
C THR A 431 -26.42 20.75 -10.10
N VAL A 432 -26.33 19.55 -9.54
CA VAL A 432 -26.42 18.29 -10.29
C VAL A 432 -27.76 18.19 -11.04
N ILE A 433 -28.87 18.59 -10.43
CA ILE A 433 -30.17 18.60 -11.10
C ILE A 433 -30.22 19.61 -12.25
N TYR A 434 -29.65 20.81 -12.09
CA TYR A 434 -29.59 21.77 -13.20
C TYR A 434 -28.70 21.29 -14.35
N LEU A 435 -27.60 20.61 -14.05
CA LEU A 435 -26.73 20.00 -15.07
C LEU A 435 -27.45 18.89 -15.84
N THR A 436 -28.10 17.96 -15.12
CA THR A 436 -28.86 16.86 -15.76
C THR A 436 -30.02 17.37 -16.60
N GLN A 437 -30.64 18.49 -16.22
CA GLN A 437 -31.71 19.16 -16.99
C GLN A 437 -31.20 20.11 -18.07
N LYS A 438 -29.89 20.32 -18.22
CA LYS A 438 -29.27 21.27 -19.16
C LYS A 438 -29.77 22.73 -19.02
N ASN A 439 -30.16 23.13 -17.81
CA ASN A 439 -30.63 24.50 -17.54
C ASN A 439 -29.45 25.45 -17.28
N LYS A 440 -28.84 25.97 -18.35
CA LYS A 440 -27.58 26.75 -18.27
C LYS A 440 -27.68 28.02 -17.41
N GLU A 441 -28.80 28.75 -17.48
CA GLU A 441 -28.98 30.02 -16.76
C GLU A 441 -28.96 29.82 -15.24
N LYS A 442 -29.88 28.99 -14.72
CA LYS A 442 -29.91 28.68 -13.27
C LYS A 442 -28.66 27.95 -12.81
N CYS A 443 -28.10 27.08 -13.67
CA CYS A 443 -26.88 26.37 -13.37
C CYS A 443 -25.73 27.35 -13.11
N SER A 444 -25.50 28.34 -13.97
CA SER A 444 -24.39 29.29 -13.82
C SER A 444 -24.34 29.98 -12.44
N HIS A 445 -25.49 30.41 -11.93
CA HIS A 445 -25.58 31.11 -10.64
C HIS A 445 -25.31 30.21 -9.42
N VAL A 446 -25.73 28.94 -9.48
CA VAL A 446 -25.58 28.00 -8.35
C VAL A 446 -24.24 27.27 -8.42
N PHE A 447 -23.69 27.11 -9.63
CA PHE A 447 -22.47 26.33 -9.87
C PHE A 447 -21.27 26.92 -9.12
N ASP A 448 -20.98 28.22 -9.27
CA ASP A 448 -19.85 28.85 -8.59
C ASP A 448 -20.00 28.80 -7.07
N LYS A 449 -21.22 28.92 -6.53
CA LYS A 449 -21.51 28.76 -5.09
C LYS A 449 -21.26 27.32 -4.63
N ALA A 450 -21.73 26.31 -5.37
CA ALA A 450 -21.49 24.90 -5.05
C ALA A 450 -20.00 24.52 -5.14
N ALA A 451 -19.30 24.96 -6.18
CA ALA A 451 -17.87 24.75 -6.32
C ALA A 451 -17.08 25.40 -5.17
N SER A 452 -17.47 26.63 -4.79
CA SER A 452 -16.88 27.35 -3.66
C SER A 452 -17.15 26.67 -2.32
N LEU A 453 -18.32 26.07 -2.13
CA LEU A 453 -18.66 25.29 -0.93
C LEU A 453 -17.80 24.02 -0.81
N LEU A 454 -17.75 23.22 -1.89
CA LEU A 454 -16.95 21.97 -1.92
C LEU A 454 -15.45 22.25 -1.75
N MET A 455 -14.96 23.30 -2.41
CA MET A 455 -13.57 23.71 -2.29
C MET A 455 -13.30 24.49 -0.99
N GLY A 456 -14.26 25.14 -0.37
CA GLY A 456 -14.04 26.00 0.79
C GLY A 456 -14.18 25.26 2.13
N ILE A 457 -15.08 24.30 2.25
CA ILE A 457 -15.38 23.64 3.52
C ILE A 457 -14.63 22.30 3.62
N PRO A 458 -13.79 22.09 4.65
CA PRO A 458 -13.12 20.81 4.86
C PRO A 458 -14.10 19.72 5.31
N ASN A 459 -13.78 18.46 5.02
CA ASN A 459 -14.55 17.28 5.45
C ASN A 459 -16.05 17.30 5.13
N HIS A 460 -16.45 17.94 4.04
CA HIS A 460 -17.84 17.86 3.61
C HIS A 460 -18.28 16.41 3.36
N ILE A 461 -19.58 16.18 3.55
CA ILE A 461 -20.21 14.89 3.30
C ILE A 461 -20.54 14.83 1.80
N CYS A 462 -19.95 13.86 1.10
CA CYS A 462 -20.29 13.63 -0.31
C CYS A 462 -21.77 13.22 -0.40
N SER A 463 -22.56 13.97 -1.17
CA SER A 463 -24.03 13.86 -1.14
C SER A 463 -24.66 13.41 -2.47
N ALA A 464 -23.97 13.56 -3.60
CA ALA A 464 -24.53 13.31 -4.93
C ALA A 464 -23.55 12.58 -5.86
N ASP A 465 -24.09 11.73 -6.74
CA ASP A 465 -23.28 10.92 -7.68
C ASP A 465 -22.47 11.79 -8.65
N LEU A 466 -23.05 12.86 -9.19
CA LEU A 466 -22.38 13.76 -10.14
C LEU A 466 -21.63 14.92 -9.46
N GLU A 467 -21.33 14.84 -8.16
CA GLU A 467 -20.50 15.83 -7.46
C GLU A 467 -19.10 15.99 -8.12
N SER A 468 -18.58 14.93 -8.75
CA SER A 468 -17.31 15.00 -9.50
C SER A 468 -17.31 16.05 -10.59
N ASP A 469 -18.46 16.36 -11.22
CA ASP A 469 -18.51 17.34 -12.30
C ASP A 469 -18.34 18.78 -11.79
N ILE A 470 -18.83 19.05 -10.57
CA ILE A 470 -18.61 20.32 -9.87
C ILE A 470 -17.13 20.46 -9.48
N LEU A 471 -16.53 19.38 -8.96
CA LEU A 471 -15.11 19.36 -8.63
C LEU A 471 -14.20 19.46 -9.86
N LYS A 472 -14.58 18.88 -11.01
CA LYS A 472 -13.85 19.03 -12.28
C LYS A 472 -13.90 20.47 -12.78
N TYR A 473 -15.04 21.14 -12.69
CA TYR A 473 -15.12 22.57 -12.99
C TYR A 473 -14.24 23.39 -12.05
N ALA A 474 -14.25 23.09 -10.75
CA ALA A 474 -13.35 23.74 -9.79
C ALA A 474 -11.89 23.53 -10.19
N LEU A 475 -11.48 22.30 -10.53
CA LEU A 475 -10.13 21.99 -11.02
C LEU A 475 -9.79 22.73 -12.33
N LYS A 476 -10.74 22.87 -13.26
CA LYS A 476 -10.55 23.70 -14.46
C LYS A 476 -10.22 25.15 -14.08
N LYS A 477 -10.95 25.73 -13.13
CA LYS A 477 -10.73 27.10 -12.65
C LYS A 477 -9.36 27.25 -11.97
N THR A 478 -8.91 26.25 -11.21
CA THR A 478 -7.59 26.28 -10.55
C THR A 478 -6.43 26.13 -11.54
N ILE A 479 -6.60 25.31 -12.59
CA ILE A 479 -5.63 25.17 -13.69
C ILE A 479 -5.52 26.49 -14.47
N LEU A 480 -6.65 27.08 -14.87
CA LEU A 480 -6.68 28.33 -15.63
C LEU A 480 -6.11 29.52 -14.84
N SER A 481 -6.26 29.52 -13.51
CA SER A 481 -5.69 30.54 -12.61
C SER A 481 -4.26 30.21 -12.15
N GLN A 482 -3.69 29.07 -12.56
CA GLN A 482 -2.36 28.59 -12.18
C GLN A 482 -2.11 28.51 -10.66
N ASN A 483 -3.17 28.29 -9.87
CA ASN A 483 -3.05 28.19 -8.41
C ASN A 483 -2.74 26.75 -8.00
N LYS A 484 -1.46 26.43 -7.78
CA LYS A 484 -1.01 25.08 -7.40
C LYS A 484 -1.62 24.53 -6.10
N HIS A 485 -1.85 25.38 -5.08
CA HIS A 485 -2.45 24.93 -3.82
C HIS A 485 -3.93 24.59 -4.00
N ALA A 486 -4.66 25.42 -4.76
CA ALA A 486 -6.05 25.15 -5.09
C ALA A 486 -6.19 23.94 -6.05
N GLU A 487 -5.24 23.77 -6.97
CA GLU A 487 -5.13 22.58 -7.83
C GLU A 487 -4.93 21.33 -6.98
N ALA A 488 -4.00 21.35 -6.02
CA ALA A 488 -3.74 20.22 -5.12
C ALA A 488 -4.99 19.88 -4.30
N ARG A 489 -5.72 20.89 -3.81
CA ARG A 489 -6.99 20.69 -3.11
C ARG A 489 -8.06 20.05 -4.00
N ALA A 490 -8.23 20.53 -5.23
CA ALA A 490 -9.19 19.95 -6.16
C ALA A 490 -8.84 18.51 -6.53
N CYS A 491 -7.56 18.21 -6.80
CA CYS A 491 -7.07 16.85 -7.03
C CYS A 491 -7.31 15.94 -5.82
N PHE A 492 -7.05 16.42 -4.60
CA PHE A 492 -7.33 15.68 -3.37
C PHE A 492 -8.82 15.35 -3.22
N LEU A 493 -9.71 16.33 -3.43
CA LEU A 493 -11.16 16.11 -3.32
C LEU A 493 -11.67 15.13 -4.37
N LEU A 494 -11.19 15.23 -5.62
CA LEU A 494 -11.52 14.27 -6.69
C LEU A 494 -11.01 12.87 -6.36
N ALA A 495 -9.76 12.74 -5.91
CA ALA A 495 -9.22 11.45 -5.49
C ALA A 495 -9.99 10.84 -4.32
N LYS A 496 -10.37 11.66 -3.32
CA LYS A 496 -11.19 11.26 -2.17
C LYS A 496 -12.56 10.77 -2.62
N HIS A 497 -13.21 11.52 -3.50
CA HIS A 497 -14.52 11.21 -4.06
C HIS A 497 -14.54 9.86 -4.79
N TYR A 498 -13.61 9.65 -5.73
CA TYR A 498 -13.53 8.40 -6.49
C TYR A 498 -13.12 7.20 -5.62
N THR A 499 -12.19 7.39 -4.69
CA THR A 499 -11.77 6.33 -3.76
C THR A 499 -12.91 5.88 -2.85
N ALA A 500 -13.73 6.80 -2.34
CA ALA A 500 -14.89 6.48 -1.51
C ALA A 500 -15.92 5.59 -2.25
N ARG A 501 -15.90 5.61 -3.59
CA ARG A 501 -16.80 4.83 -4.46
C ARG A 501 -16.15 3.58 -5.03
N LYS A 502 -14.93 3.24 -4.60
CA LYS A 502 -14.14 2.13 -5.16
C LYS A 502 -13.86 2.29 -6.66
N GLN A 503 -13.90 3.52 -7.17
CA GLN A 503 -13.56 3.91 -8.53
C GLN A 503 -12.08 4.25 -8.60
N HIS A 504 -11.24 3.23 -8.39
CA HIS A 504 -9.81 3.44 -8.21
C HIS A 504 -9.11 3.85 -9.51
N GLU A 505 -9.66 3.49 -10.67
CA GLU A 505 -9.08 3.88 -11.96
C GLU A 505 -9.25 5.37 -12.23
N GLU A 506 -10.42 5.92 -11.91
CA GLU A 506 -10.76 7.33 -12.07
C GLU A 506 -10.01 8.21 -11.06
N ALA A 507 -9.67 7.67 -9.88
CA ALA A 507 -8.88 8.37 -8.88
C ALA A 507 -7.41 8.58 -9.29
N LEU A 508 -6.84 7.66 -10.08
CA LEU A 508 -5.40 7.59 -10.35
C LEU A 508 -4.80 8.88 -10.95
N PRO A 509 -5.34 9.49 -12.03
CA PRO A 509 -4.74 10.70 -12.60
C PRO A 509 -4.66 11.85 -11.59
N PHE A 510 -5.64 11.95 -10.70
CA PHE A 510 -5.68 12.99 -9.66
C PHE A 510 -4.71 12.69 -8.52
N LEU A 511 -4.54 11.42 -8.13
CA LEU A 511 -3.51 11.00 -7.15
C LEU A 511 -2.10 11.21 -7.68
N GLU A 512 -1.84 10.86 -8.95
CA GLU A 512 -0.56 11.09 -9.61
C GLU A 512 -0.23 12.58 -9.67
N ARG A 513 -1.20 13.41 -10.10
CA ARG A 513 -1.02 14.86 -10.11
C ARG A 513 -0.82 15.43 -8.70
N LEU A 514 -1.59 14.96 -7.72
CA LEU A 514 -1.45 15.40 -6.34
C LEU A 514 -0.05 15.10 -5.80
N GLN A 515 0.52 13.94 -6.10
CA GLN A 515 1.88 13.58 -5.70
C GLN A 515 2.94 14.49 -6.36
N LEU A 516 2.77 14.82 -7.65
CA LEU A 516 3.64 15.81 -8.31
C LEU A 516 3.53 17.20 -7.67
N LEU A 517 2.31 17.64 -7.33
CA LEU A 517 2.08 18.91 -6.66
C LEU A 517 2.68 18.94 -5.25
N PHE A 518 2.65 17.84 -4.50
CA PHE A 518 3.35 17.74 -3.21
C PHE A 518 4.86 17.94 -3.38
N ASN A 519 5.46 17.35 -4.40
CA ASN A 519 6.89 17.53 -4.69
C ASN A 519 7.20 19.00 -5.07
N ASP A 520 6.39 19.59 -5.96
CA ASP A 520 6.53 20.99 -6.42
C ASP A 520 6.39 22.02 -5.29
N LEU A 521 5.51 21.76 -4.32
CA LEU A 521 5.23 22.64 -3.19
C LEU A 521 6.24 22.44 -2.03
N GLY A 522 7.22 21.55 -2.19
CA GLY A 522 8.19 21.23 -1.13
C GLY A 522 7.59 20.45 0.04
N LEU A 523 6.39 19.86 -0.14
CA LEU A 523 5.66 19.09 0.87
C LEU A 523 6.14 17.63 0.91
N GLN A 524 7.46 17.42 0.96
CA GLN A 524 8.09 16.09 1.07
C GLN A 524 7.97 15.53 2.50
N ASN A 525 6.79 15.66 3.08
CA ASN A 525 6.43 15.24 4.43
C ASN A 525 5.70 13.88 4.39
N ASN A 526 5.17 13.45 5.54
CA ASN A 526 4.31 12.25 5.68
C ASN A 526 3.19 12.17 4.63
N LEU A 527 2.72 13.30 4.09
CA LEU A 527 1.70 13.36 3.04
C LEU A 527 2.12 12.74 1.73
N SER A 528 3.34 13.04 1.25
CA SER A 528 3.85 12.43 0.02
C SER A 528 3.99 10.92 0.21
N LYS A 529 4.59 10.48 1.33
CA LYS A 529 4.67 9.05 1.68
C LYS A 529 3.30 8.38 1.67
N ASN A 530 2.30 9.00 2.31
CA ASN A 530 0.93 8.48 2.37
C ASN A 530 0.24 8.45 1.00
N CYS A 531 0.52 9.42 0.13
CA CYS A 531 0.03 9.46 -1.24
C CYS A 531 0.65 8.34 -2.09
N TYR A 532 1.96 8.07 -1.95
CA TYR A 532 2.60 6.92 -2.57
C TYR A 532 2.00 5.59 -2.13
N PHE A 533 1.66 5.43 -0.84
CA PHE A 533 0.93 4.25 -0.39
C PHE A 533 -0.44 4.13 -1.06
N LYS A 534 -1.19 5.23 -1.21
CA LYS A 534 -2.47 5.21 -1.92
C LYS A 534 -2.33 4.86 -3.40
N LEU A 535 -1.34 5.43 -4.08
CA LEU A 535 -1.00 5.08 -5.45
C LEU A 535 -0.65 3.58 -5.57
N ALA A 536 0.18 3.07 -4.66
CA ALA A 536 0.55 1.66 -4.63
C ALA A 536 -0.66 0.73 -4.45
N GLU A 537 -1.63 1.11 -3.60
CA GLU A 537 -2.88 0.38 -3.44
C GLU A 537 -3.72 0.36 -4.73
N SER A 538 -3.91 1.53 -5.37
CA SER A 538 -4.67 1.64 -6.61
C SER A 538 -4.01 0.91 -7.79
N TYR A 539 -2.68 0.94 -7.91
CA TYR A 539 -1.98 0.16 -8.93
C TYR A 539 -1.94 -1.34 -8.64
N ASN A 540 -2.00 -1.75 -7.37
CA ASN A 540 -2.11 -3.16 -7.00
C ASN A 540 -3.45 -3.74 -7.48
N GLU A 541 -4.54 -2.96 -7.39
CA GLU A 541 -5.86 -3.35 -7.93
C GLU A 541 -5.84 -3.42 -9.46
N LYS A 542 -5.14 -2.50 -10.15
CA LYS A 542 -4.88 -2.58 -11.60
C LYS A 542 -3.92 -3.71 -12.00
N CYS A 543 -3.40 -4.48 -11.05
CA CYS A 543 -2.43 -5.54 -11.31
C CYS A 543 -1.16 -5.04 -12.04
N LEU A 544 -0.64 -3.87 -11.66
CA LEU A 544 0.59 -3.27 -12.19
C LEU A 544 1.76 -3.38 -11.18
N PRO A 545 2.29 -4.60 -10.90
CA PRO A 545 3.23 -4.86 -9.82
C PRO A 545 4.54 -4.06 -9.90
N HIS A 546 5.04 -3.76 -11.11
CA HIS A 546 6.25 -2.95 -11.27
C HIS A 546 6.07 -1.53 -10.72
N ILE A 547 4.91 -0.93 -10.95
CA ILE A 547 4.63 0.44 -10.50
C ILE A 547 4.41 0.43 -8.97
N VAL A 548 3.70 -0.56 -8.45
CA VAL A 548 3.52 -0.76 -7.00
C VAL A 548 4.86 -0.79 -6.28
N LEU A 549 5.79 -1.64 -6.71
CA LEU A 549 7.12 -1.74 -6.10
C LEU A 549 7.93 -0.45 -6.23
N SER A 550 7.73 0.30 -7.32
CA SER A 550 8.38 1.60 -7.52
C SER A 550 7.85 2.67 -6.55
N CYS A 551 6.52 2.74 -6.35
CA CYS A 551 5.91 3.64 -5.36
C CYS A 551 6.45 3.36 -3.95
N ILE A 552 6.59 2.08 -3.59
CA ILE A 552 7.13 1.65 -2.29
C ILE A 552 8.58 2.11 -2.13
N LYS A 553 9.43 1.87 -3.13
CA LYS A 553 10.85 2.25 -3.09
C LYS A 553 11.04 3.76 -2.97
N VAL A 554 10.28 4.56 -3.72
CA VAL A 554 10.34 6.03 -3.62
C VAL A 554 9.85 6.51 -2.25
N SER A 555 8.84 5.84 -1.67
CA SER A 555 8.35 6.19 -0.33
C SER A 555 9.34 5.87 0.80
N SER A 556 10.31 4.96 0.60
CA SER A 556 11.23 4.51 1.65
C SER A 556 12.49 5.36 1.77
N SER A 557 12.88 6.11 0.73
CA SER A 557 14.03 7.02 0.77
C SER A 557 13.76 8.31 1.59
N GLN A 558 12.57 8.48 2.14
CA GLN A 558 12.19 9.61 2.98
C GLN A 558 12.48 9.30 4.47
N ASN A 559 13.20 10.21 5.15
CA ASN A 559 13.87 10.00 6.46
C ASN A 559 12.97 9.65 7.68
N SER A 560 11.65 9.55 7.54
CA SER A 560 10.72 9.32 8.66
C SER A 560 9.81 8.11 8.46
N SER A 561 10.38 6.89 8.51
CA SER A 561 9.64 5.63 8.45
C SER A 561 9.30 5.09 9.83
N THR A 562 8.02 4.82 10.08
CA THR A 562 7.57 4.09 11.26
C THR A 562 7.59 2.58 11.04
N LEU A 563 7.55 1.78 12.12
CA LEU A 563 7.38 0.32 12.04
C LEU A 563 6.21 -0.09 11.14
N MET A 564 5.08 0.60 11.30
CA MET A 564 3.86 0.36 10.52
C MET A 564 4.04 0.67 9.04
N ASP A 565 4.80 1.71 8.69
CA ASP A 565 5.13 2.00 7.30
C ASP A 565 5.93 0.84 6.71
N SER A 566 6.96 0.34 7.41
CA SER A 566 7.76 -0.80 6.96
C SER A 566 6.92 -2.06 6.77
N LEU A 567 6.00 -2.36 7.68
CA LEU A 567 5.10 -3.51 7.56
C LEU A 567 4.11 -3.37 6.39
N LYS A 568 3.58 -2.18 6.13
CA LYS A 568 2.76 -1.91 4.93
C LYS A 568 3.55 -2.12 3.63
N ARG A 569 4.84 -1.72 3.60
CA ARG A 569 5.71 -1.98 2.44
C ARG A 569 5.93 -3.47 2.24
N ILE A 570 6.21 -4.20 3.32
CA ILE A 570 6.37 -5.66 3.28
C ILE A 570 5.11 -6.34 2.73
N ASP A 571 3.91 -5.95 3.19
CA ASP A 571 2.64 -6.46 2.66
C ASP A 571 2.52 -6.33 1.13
N LEU A 572 2.72 -5.11 0.64
CA LEU A 572 2.57 -4.81 -0.77
C LEU A 572 3.63 -5.51 -1.62
N VAL A 573 4.86 -5.66 -1.11
CA VAL A 573 5.94 -6.40 -1.78
C VAL A 573 5.60 -7.89 -1.84
N ILE A 574 5.16 -8.50 -0.74
CA ILE A 574 4.74 -9.92 -0.71
C ILE A 574 3.61 -10.17 -1.71
N LYS A 575 2.65 -9.24 -1.82
CA LYS A 575 1.53 -9.36 -2.76
C LYS A 575 1.93 -9.18 -4.23
N ASN A 576 3.00 -8.43 -4.52
CA ASN A 576 3.30 -8.01 -5.91
C ASN A 576 4.61 -8.57 -6.49
N ALA A 577 5.65 -8.80 -5.70
CA ALA A 577 6.92 -9.34 -6.20
C ALA A 577 6.76 -10.73 -6.85
N PRO A 578 5.99 -11.69 -6.29
CA PRO A 578 5.80 -13.00 -6.92
C PRO A 578 5.11 -12.93 -8.30
N LYS A 579 4.32 -11.88 -8.56
CA LYS A 579 3.64 -11.67 -9.85
C LYS A 579 4.62 -11.38 -10.99
N LEU A 580 5.82 -10.87 -10.69
CA LEU A 580 6.82 -10.50 -11.69
C LEU A 580 7.51 -11.71 -12.35
N TYR A 581 7.73 -12.76 -11.58
CA TYR A 581 8.55 -13.90 -12.01
C TYR A 581 7.71 -15.10 -12.46
N GLY A 582 6.38 -14.94 -12.60
CA GLY A 582 5.47 -16.05 -12.94
C GLY A 582 5.44 -17.18 -11.90
N LEU A 583 6.04 -16.95 -10.72
CA LEU A 583 6.21 -17.91 -9.63
C LEU A 583 4.91 -18.06 -8.83
N ARG A 584 3.82 -18.48 -9.48
CA ARG A 584 2.51 -18.72 -8.85
C ARG A 584 2.50 -19.88 -7.84
N LYS A 585 3.60 -20.63 -7.67
CA LYS A 585 3.60 -21.92 -6.93
C LYS A 585 4.68 -22.13 -5.86
N LEU A 586 5.65 -21.24 -5.67
CA LEU A 586 6.56 -21.32 -4.50
C LEU A 586 5.94 -20.57 -3.31
N ARG A 587 4.91 -21.16 -2.73
CA ARG A 587 4.14 -20.60 -1.59
C ARG A 587 4.96 -20.39 -0.31
N GLN A 588 6.23 -20.79 -0.27
CA GLN A 588 7.01 -20.90 0.97
C GLN A 588 8.21 -19.95 1.08
N ILE A 589 8.58 -19.22 0.01
CA ILE A 589 9.78 -18.37 0.02
C ILE A 589 9.37 -16.90 -0.08
N LEU A 590 9.79 -16.12 0.93
CA LEU A 590 9.60 -14.68 0.94
C LEU A 590 10.45 -14.02 -0.17
N PRO A 591 9.93 -12.99 -0.86
CA PRO A 591 10.68 -12.30 -1.91
C PRO A 591 11.85 -11.50 -1.32
N SER A 592 13.03 -11.55 -1.92
CA SER A 592 14.22 -10.85 -1.39
C SER A 592 14.04 -9.33 -1.33
N GLN A 593 13.13 -8.76 -2.13
CA GLN A 593 12.75 -7.35 -2.12
C GLN A 593 12.24 -6.85 -0.75
N ILE A 594 11.86 -7.73 0.18
CA ILE A 594 11.41 -7.29 1.53
C ILE A 594 12.57 -6.95 2.47
N VAL A 595 13.80 -7.39 2.17
CA VAL A 595 14.94 -7.26 3.09
C VAL A 595 15.21 -5.82 3.52
N PRO A 596 15.27 -4.81 2.61
CA PRO A 596 15.46 -3.42 3.01
C PRO A 596 14.41 -2.94 4.01
N TYR A 597 13.15 -3.33 3.80
CA TYR A 597 12.03 -2.93 4.65
C TYR A 597 12.00 -3.68 5.99
N LEU A 598 12.45 -4.93 6.04
CA LEU A 598 12.66 -5.67 7.30
C LEU A 598 13.79 -5.03 8.12
N THR A 599 14.89 -4.63 7.48
CA THR A 599 15.98 -3.91 8.16
C THR A 599 15.52 -2.54 8.65
N GLN A 600 14.73 -1.81 7.86
CA GLN A 600 14.09 -0.54 8.26
C GLN A 600 13.07 -0.72 9.39
N ALA A 601 12.36 -1.84 9.46
CA ALA A 601 11.50 -2.17 10.59
C ALA A 601 12.34 -2.35 11.87
N LEU A 602 13.47 -3.05 11.79
CA LEU A 602 14.36 -3.28 12.94
C LEU A 602 15.04 -2.01 13.47
N SER A 603 15.22 -0.98 12.65
CA SER A 603 15.76 0.31 13.09
C SER A 603 14.73 1.22 13.76
N SER A 604 13.44 0.85 13.72
CA SER A 604 12.37 1.58 14.39
C SER A 604 12.26 1.23 15.89
N ALA A 605 11.60 2.10 16.67
CA ALA A 605 11.37 1.83 18.09
C ALA A 605 10.27 0.77 18.30
N PHE A 606 10.58 -0.29 19.04
CA PHE A 606 9.64 -1.35 19.41
C PHE A 606 9.11 -1.15 20.83
N THR A 607 7.82 -1.42 21.03
CA THR A 607 7.24 -1.53 22.37
C THR A 607 7.47 -2.91 22.97
N ASN A 608 7.31 -3.06 24.29
CA ASN A 608 7.48 -4.35 24.98
C ASN A 608 6.58 -5.47 24.40
N GLU A 609 5.37 -5.14 23.97
CA GLU A 609 4.43 -6.08 23.34
C GLU A 609 4.86 -6.50 21.93
N GLN A 610 5.64 -5.65 21.25
CA GLN A 610 6.14 -5.87 19.88
C GLN A 610 7.52 -6.56 19.87
N GLN A 611 8.10 -6.89 21.02
CA GLN A 611 9.41 -7.54 21.08
C GLN A 611 9.43 -8.92 20.39
N GLY A 612 8.32 -9.67 20.45
CA GLY A 612 8.19 -10.93 19.70
C GLY A 612 8.20 -10.74 18.18
N LEU A 613 7.84 -9.55 17.69
CA LEU A 613 7.95 -9.22 16.27
C LEU A 613 9.41 -9.02 15.86
N CYS A 614 10.27 -8.47 16.73
CA CYS A 614 11.72 -8.37 16.47
C CYS A 614 12.33 -9.75 16.18
N SER A 615 12.06 -10.72 17.06
CA SER A 615 12.51 -12.12 16.90
C SER A 615 12.03 -12.69 15.56
N THR A 616 10.75 -12.50 15.25
CA THR A 616 10.15 -12.93 13.97
C THR A 616 10.87 -12.31 12.76
N ILE A 617 11.12 -11.00 12.77
CA ILE A 617 11.81 -10.30 11.68
C ILE A 617 13.25 -10.81 11.51
N TYR A 618 13.98 -11.03 12.61
CA TYR A 618 15.33 -11.60 12.56
C TYR A 618 15.35 -13.01 11.95
N LEU A 619 14.38 -13.86 12.30
CA LEU A 619 14.24 -15.19 11.73
C LEU A 619 13.92 -15.14 10.23
N SER A 620 13.01 -14.25 9.81
CA SER A 620 12.71 -14.05 8.38
C SER A 620 13.96 -13.61 7.60
N LEU A 621 14.75 -12.69 8.14
CA LEU A 621 16.03 -12.27 7.54
C LEU A 621 17.02 -13.43 7.47
N ALA A 622 17.21 -14.19 8.56
CA ALA A 622 18.11 -15.33 8.58
C ALA A 622 17.75 -16.36 7.49
N LYS A 623 16.45 -16.66 7.33
CA LYS A 623 15.95 -17.56 6.29
C LYS A 623 16.22 -17.04 4.87
N LEU A 624 16.00 -15.75 4.63
CA LEU A 624 16.27 -15.10 3.33
C LEU A 624 17.76 -15.15 2.98
N TYR A 625 18.64 -14.73 3.90
CA TYR A 625 20.09 -14.79 3.66
C TYR A 625 20.59 -16.22 3.47
N SER A 626 20.02 -17.20 4.20
CA SER A 626 20.33 -18.62 4.03
C SER A 626 19.93 -19.14 2.64
N HIS A 627 18.76 -18.74 2.14
CA HIS A 627 18.28 -19.14 0.82
C HIS A 627 19.23 -18.68 -0.30
N HIS A 628 19.81 -17.49 -0.16
CA HIS A 628 20.78 -16.94 -1.11
C HIS A 628 22.24 -17.27 -0.76
N LYS A 629 22.47 -18.33 0.04
CA LYS A 629 23.81 -18.85 0.40
C LYS A 629 24.73 -17.85 1.14
N GLN A 630 24.20 -16.74 1.65
CA GLN A 630 24.94 -15.77 2.47
C GLN A 630 24.92 -16.19 3.96
N TYR A 631 25.48 -17.36 4.26
CA TYR A 631 25.36 -17.99 5.59
C TYR A 631 25.96 -17.15 6.72
N GLY A 632 27.03 -16.41 6.46
CA GLY A 632 27.65 -15.52 7.47
C GLY A 632 26.69 -14.44 7.99
N LYS A 633 25.91 -13.79 7.10
CA LYS A 633 24.87 -12.81 7.48
C LYS A 633 23.67 -13.52 8.13
N ALA A 634 23.27 -14.69 7.62
CA ALA A 634 22.19 -15.48 8.19
C ALA A 634 22.44 -15.86 9.66
N ILE A 635 23.66 -16.30 9.98
CA ILE A 635 24.10 -16.63 11.35
C ILE A 635 23.96 -15.41 12.27
N VAL A 636 24.38 -14.23 11.83
CA VAL A 636 24.29 -13.01 12.64
C VAL A 636 22.84 -12.68 13.00
N TYR A 637 21.92 -12.78 12.05
CA TYR A 637 20.50 -12.53 12.33
C TYR A 637 19.85 -13.62 13.18
N MET A 638 20.21 -14.89 12.97
CA MET A 638 19.74 -16.00 13.80
C MET A 638 20.17 -15.84 15.27
N MET A 639 21.43 -15.44 15.51
CA MET A 639 21.91 -15.14 16.87
C MET A 639 21.15 -13.97 17.50
N LYS A 640 20.83 -12.91 16.74
CA LYS A 640 20.02 -11.79 17.23
C LYS A 640 18.59 -12.20 17.59
N ALA A 641 17.99 -13.12 16.84
CA ALA A 641 16.67 -13.68 17.18
C ALA A 641 16.71 -14.35 18.56
N LEU A 642 17.69 -15.23 18.78
CA LEU A 642 17.92 -15.93 20.06
C LEU A 642 18.20 -14.98 21.24
N ASP A 643 18.89 -13.86 21.01
CA ASP A 643 19.12 -12.82 22.03
C ASP A 643 17.83 -12.08 22.40
N SER A 644 16.97 -11.82 21.41
CA SER A 644 15.78 -10.99 21.56
C SER A 644 14.59 -11.71 22.20
N ASP A 645 14.58 -13.04 22.17
CA ASP A 645 13.43 -13.86 22.54
C ASP A 645 13.52 -14.35 24.00
N THR A 646 13.29 -13.44 24.95
CA THR A 646 13.35 -13.74 26.39
C THR A 646 12.18 -14.58 26.91
N SER A 647 11.17 -14.87 26.07
CA SER A 647 9.95 -15.59 26.46
C SER A 647 9.60 -16.79 25.57
N ALA A 648 10.46 -17.18 24.61
CA ALA A 648 10.20 -18.31 23.72
C ALA A 648 9.99 -19.62 24.50
N LYS A 649 9.07 -20.45 24.01
CA LYS A 649 8.87 -21.79 24.57
C LYS A 649 10.16 -22.62 24.40
N PRO A 650 10.44 -23.56 25.31
CA PRO A 650 11.57 -24.49 25.20
C PRO A 650 11.70 -25.14 23.81
N GLU A 651 10.58 -25.62 23.26
CA GLU A 651 10.53 -26.28 21.96
C GLU A 651 10.91 -25.35 20.79
N GLU A 652 10.49 -24.08 20.83
CA GLU A 652 10.80 -23.09 19.80
C GLU A 652 12.29 -22.71 19.82
N THR A 653 12.85 -22.58 21.03
CA THR A 653 14.28 -22.32 21.23
C THR A 653 15.15 -23.41 20.63
N ILE A 654 14.76 -24.69 20.80
CA ILE A 654 15.47 -25.82 20.19
C ILE A 654 15.40 -25.73 18.65
N ASN A 655 14.25 -25.37 18.07
CA ASN A 655 14.12 -25.23 16.62
C ASN A 655 15.08 -24.15 16.06
N TYR A 656 15.26 -23.06 16.79
CA TYR A 656 16.21 -22.00 16.43
C TYR A 656 17.66 -22.46 16.57
N LEU A 657 18.01 -23.20 17.62
CA LEU A 657 19.35 -23.77 17.80
C LEU A 657 19.68 -24.81 16.72
N VAL A 658 18.72 -25.66 16.36
CA VAL A 658 18.84 -26.63 15.27
C VAL A 658 19.09 -25.91 13.93
N SER A 659 18.36 -24.83 13.67
CA SER A 659 18.55 -23.99 12.48
C SER A 659 19.91 -23.28 12.48
N LEU A 660 20.35 -22.78 13.63
CA LEU A 660 21.67 -22.18 13.79
C LEU A 660 22.80 -23.20 13.54
N ALA A 661 22.67 -24.42 14.08
CA ALA A 661 23.64 -25.49 13.86
C ALA A 661 23.74 -25.85 12.37
N TRP A 662 22.61 -25.93 11.67
CA TRP A 662 22.61 -26.16 10.23
C TRP A 662 23.33 -25.04 9.46
N LEU A 663 23.09 -23.77 9.82
CA LEU A 663 23.81 -22.65 9.23
C LEU A 663 25.33 -22.74 9.45
N TYR A 664 25.78 -23.18 10.62
CA TYR A 664 27.22 -23.42 10.87
C TYR A 664 27.78 -24.61 10.06
N ILE A 665 26.99 -25.66 9.83
CA ILE A 665 27.38 -26.76 8.92
C ILE A 665 27.57 -26.22 7.49
N LEU A 666 26.62 -25.41 7.00
CA LEU A 666 26.70 -24.79 5.68
C LEU A 666 27.85 -23.78 5.58
N TYR A 667 28.14 -23.05 6.66
CA TYR A 667 29.28 -22.14 6.78
C TYR A 667 30.61 -22.85 7.08
N ARG A 668 30.63 -24.19 7.07
CA ARG A 668 31.81 -25.05 7.28
C ARG A 668 32.51 -24.91 8.64
N GLN A 669 31.78 -24.48 9.67
CA GLN A 669 32.26 -24.45 11.06
C GLN A 669 31.69 -25.64 11.84
N TYR A 670 32.20 -26.83 11.54
CA TYR A 670 31.65 -28.10 12.04
C TYR A 670 31.80 -28.29 13.55
N ASP A 671 32.89 -27.80 14.15
CA ASP A 671 33.11 -27.91 15.60
C ASP A 671 32.09 -27.09 16.40
N VAL A 672 31.74 -25.90 15.88
CA VAL A 672 30.73 -25.01 16.45
C VAL A 672 29.33 -25.60 16.27
N ALA A 673 29.04 -26.16 15.10
CA ALA A 673 27.77 -26.87 14.90
C ALA A 673 27.64 -28.07 15.86
N ALA A 674 28.70 -28.86 16.02
CA ALA A 674 28.71 -30.02 16.90
C ALA A 674 28.52 -29.63 18.37
N THR A 675 29.10 -28.53 18.84
CA THR A 675 28.90 -28.04 20.22
C THR A 675 27.44 -27.66 20.48
N ILE A 676 26.80 -26.95 19.55
CA ILE A 676 25.36 -26.63 19.63
C ILE A 676 24.50 -27.90 19.62
N LEU A 677 24.78 -28.84 18.70
CA LEU A 677 24.01 -30.07 18.54
C LEU A 677 24.13 -31.00 19.76
N ASN A 678 25.31 -31.11 20.36
CA ASN A 678 25.47 -31.88 21.60
C ASN A 678 24.66 -31.24 22.74
N ALA A 679 24.62 -29.91 22.85
CA ALA A 679 23.79 -29.24 23.86
C ALA A 679 22.29 -29.53 23.67
N ILE A 680 21.81 -29.61 22.43
CA ILE A 680 20.42 -30.00 22.14
C ILE A 680 20.17 -31.46 22.54
N VAL A 681 21.08 -32.36 22.15
CA VAL A 681 20.98 -33.81 22.43
C VAL A 681 21.01 -34.11 23.93
N ASP A 682 21.78 -33.33 24.70
CA ASP A 682 21.91 -33.47 26.16
C ASP A 682 20.73 -32.82 26.92
N SER A 683 19.90 -32.00 26.23
CA SER A 683 18.78 -31.31 26.88
C SER A 683 17.55 -32.21 27.07
N SER A 684 16.87 -32.03 28.19
CA SER A 684 15.60 -32.68 28.55
C SER A 684 14.40 -32.10 27.79
N TRP A 685 14.57 -30.92 27.18
CA TRP A 685 13.52 -30.20 26.45
C TRP A 685 13.31 -30.71 25.01
N SER A 686 14.21 -31.54 24.49
CA SER A 686 14.13 -32.05 23.12
C SER A 686 13.11 -33.16 22.95
N ASN A 687 12.18 -32.99 22.00
CA ASN A 687 11.27 -34.06 21.60
C ASN A 687 11.96 -35.10 20.68
N LEU A 688 11.31 -36.25 20.49
CA LEU A 688 11.88 -37.38 19.72
C LEU A 688 12.28 -36.99 18.29
N GLN A 689 11.48 -36.12 17.66
CA GLN A 689 11.69 -35.63 16.30
C GLN A 689 12.90 -34.68 16.23
N GLN A 690 13.01 -33.73 17.16
CA GLN A 690 14.14 -32.82 17.31
C GLN A 690 15.44 -33.56 17.58
N LEU A 691 15.43 -34.57 18.47
CA LEU A 691 16.58 -35.42 18.73
C LEU A 691 17.02 -36.18 17.47
N GLY A 692 16.07 -36.78 16.74
CA GLY A 692 16.36 -37.49 15.50
C GLY A 692 17.04 -36.60 14.46
N VAL A 693 16.55 -35.37 14.30
CA VAL A 693 17.16 -34.37 13.41
C VAL A 693 18.54 -33.92 13.90
N ALA A 694 18.68 -33.62 15.19
CA ALA A 694 19.95 -33.19 15.77
C ALA A 694 21.04 -34.26 15.63
N TYR A 695 20.72 -35.54 15.87
CA TYR A 695 21.66 -36.64 15.66
C TYR A 695 22.05 -36.79 14.18
N ASN A 696 21.14 -36.56 13.25
CA ASN A 696 21.44 -36.65 11.83
C ASN A 696 22.38 -35.51 11.38
N MET A 697 22.12 -34.28 11.81
CA MET A 697 23.02 -33.13 11.59
C MET A 697 24.38 -33.34 12.26
N LEU A 698 24.40 -33.90 13.48
CA LEU A 698 25.62 -34.18 14.22
C LEU A 698 26.48 -35.21 13.48
N ALA A 699 25.85 -36.21 12.85
CA ALA A 699 26.56 -37.17 12.02
C ALA A 699 27.27 -36.51 10.83
N ILE A 700 26.63 -35.52 10.18
CA ILE A 700 27.24 -34.74 9.10
C ILE A 700 28.46 -33.97 9.63
N ALA A 701 28.31 -33.23 10.73
CA ALA A 701 29.41 -32.48 11.34
C ALA A 701 30.58 -33.39 11.73
N LEU A 702 30.30 -34.52 12.40
CA LEU A 702 31.31 -35.49 12.82
C LEU A 702 32.00 -36.19 11.64
N LYS A 703 31.27 -36.45 10.55
CA LYS A 703 31.88 -36.96 9.32
C LYS A 703 32.91 -35.98 8.78
N ARG A 704 32.57 -34.70 8.73
CA ARG A 704 33.44 -33.62 8.23
C ARG A 704 34.67 -33.37 9.12
N THR A 705 34.58 -33.69 10.41
CA THR A 705 35.73 -33.69 11.34
C THR A 705 36.45 -35.05 11.41
N ASN A 706 36.21 -35.97 10.46
CA ASN A 706 36.80 -37.32 10.38
C ASN A 706 36.56 -38.25 11.60
N ASN A 707 35.52 -37.99 12.38
CA ASN A 707 35.12 -38.86 13.49
C ASN A 707 34.08 -39.91 13.04
N THR A 708 34.49 -40.77 12.10
CA THR A 708 33.60 -41.70 11.37
C THR A 708 32.83 -42.65 12.27
N LYS A 709 33.43 -43.12 13.38
CA LYS A 709 32.76 -44.00 14.35
C LYS A 709 31.59 -43.29 15.03
N LYS A 710 31.82 -42.11 15.60
CA LYS A 710 30.75 -41.32 16.25
C LYS A 710 29.70 -40.84 15.24
N ALA A 711 30.11 -40.55 14.00
CA ALA A 711 29.18 -40.24 12.93
C ALA A 711 28.24 -41.41 12.64
N ALA A 712 28.75 -42.65 12.58
CA ALA A 712 27.94 -43.85 12.36
C ALA A 712 26.97 -44.11 13.52
N GLU A 713 27.43 -43.95 14.76
CA GLU A 713 26.58 -44.04 15.96
C GLU A 713 25.45 -43.00 15.93
N SER A 714 25.77 -41.76 15.51
CA SER A 714 24.80 -40.67 15.40
C SER A 714 23.78 -40.92 14.28
N CYS A 715 24.21 -41.36 13.10
CA CYS A 715 23.29 -41.77 12.03
C CYS A 715 22.36 -42.92 12.49
N TYR A 716 22.89 -43.91 13.24
CA TYR A 716 22.08 -45.03 13.76
C TYR A 716 21.00 -44.55 14.71
N LYS A 717 21.36 -43.67 15.65
CA LYS A 717 20.40 -43.06 16.58
C LYS A 717 19.34 -42.24 15.85
N ALA A 718 19.75 -41.42 14.87
CA ALA A 718 18.82 -40.64 14.04
C ALA A 718 17.79 -41.54 13.34
N LEU A 719 18.26 -42.63 12.73
CA LEU A 719 17.39 -43.60 12.06
C LEU A 719 16.38 -44.24 13.03
N ARG A 720 16.85 -44.74 14.18
CA ARG A 720 15.99 -45.35 15.22
C ARG A 720 14.92 -44.39 15.71
N LEU A 721 15.29 -43.16 16.06
CA LEU A 721 14.35 -42.15 16.54
C LEU A 721 13.33 -41.77 15.45
N SER A 722 13.76 -41.69 14.19
CA SER A 722 12.84 -41.43 13.07
C SER A 722 11.89 -42.60 12.77
N GLU A 723 12.30 -43.85 13.03
CA GLU A 723 11.45 -45.04 12.99
C GLU A 723 10.40 -45.00 14.10
N GLU A 724 10.83 -44.72 15.34
CA GLU A 724 9.95 -44.60 16.52
C GLU A 724 8.93 -43.46 16.38
N ALA A 725 9.34 -42.32 15.80
CA ALA A 725 8.46 -41.19 15.51
C ALA A 725 7.54 -41.42 14.29
N ASN A 726 7.66 -42.53 13.56
CA ASN A 726 6.99 -42.78 12.29
C ASN A 726 7.20 -41.68 11.22
N MET A 727 8.33 -40.98 11.27
CA MET A 727 8.68 -39.89 10.35
C MET A 727 9.42 -40.43 9.13
N THR A 728 8.67 -40.97 8.16
CA THR A 728 9.20 -41.62 6.95
C THR A 728 10.14 -40.74 6.12
N HIS A 729 9.91 -39.43 6.09
CA HIS A 729 10.81 -38.45 5.45
C HIS A 729 12.18 -38.41 6.13
N ASN A 730 12.21 -38.26 7.46
CA ASN A 730 13.45 -38.23 8.24
C ASN A 730 14.20 -39.57 8.20
N GLN A 731 13.48 -40.69 8.13
CA GLN A 731 14.06 -42.02 7.93
C GLN A 731 14.82 -42.08 6.59
N ALA A 732 14.21 -41.57 5.52
CA ALA A 732 14.81 -41.54 4.19
C ALA A 732 16.08 -40.68 4.16
N ILE A 733 16.06 -39.50 4.77
CA ILE A 733 17.24 -38.62 4.89
C ILE A 733 18.34 -39.30 5.72
N SER A 734 18.00 -39.90 6.86
CA SER A 734 18.97 -40.60 7.72
C SER A 734 19.65 -41.76 6.99
N LEU A 735 18.89 -42.52 6.19
CA LEU A 735 19.43 -43.59 5.34
C LEU A 735 20.33 -43.04 4.23
N ALA A 736 19.95 -41.93 3.59
CA ALA A 736 20.79 -41.30 2.58
C ALA A 736 22.13 -40.80 3.16
N ASN A 737 22.09 -40.15 4.33
CA ASN A 737 23.30 -39.71 5.06
C ASN A 737 24.16 -40.88 5.52
N PHE A 738 23.56 -42.02 5.91
CA PHE A 738 24.27 -43.27 6.13
C PHE A 738 25.01 -43.73 4.87
N GLY A 739 24.36 -43.64 3.71
CA GLY A 739 24.95 -43.94 2.41
C GLY A 739 26.18 -43.07 2.13
N VAL A 740 26.07 -41.76 2.36
CA VAL A 740 27.18 -40.79 2.23
C VAL A 740 28.33 -41.14 3.16
N LEU A 741 28.05 -41.44 4.43
CA LEU A 741 29.06 -41.83 5.41
C LEU A 741 29.76 -43.13 5.03
N CYS A 742 29.01 -44.13 4.52
CA CYS A 742 29.59 -45.38 4.04
C CYS A 742 30.49 -45.17 2.82
N LEU A 743 30.15 -44.26 1.90
CA LEU A 743 31.05 -43.89 0.80
C LEU A 743 32.34 -43.23 1.32
N HIS A 744 32.22 -42.30 2.27
CA HIS A 744 33.37 -41.66 2.93
C HIS A 744 34.31 -42.67 3.60
N ALA A 745 33.74 -43.74 4.18
CA ALA A 745 34.47 -44.84 4.78
C ALA A 745 34.91 -45.94 3.77
N ALA A 746 34.80 -45.70 2.47
CA ALA A 746 35.10 -46.65 1.39
C ALA A 746 34.28 -47.96 1.41
N ALA A 747 33.15 -47.98 2.11
CA ALA A 747 32.22 -49.12 2.24
C ALA A 747 31.13 -49.09 1.15
N GLY A 748 31.54 -49.18 -0.12
CA GLY A 748 30.66 -48.96 -1.28
C GLY A 748 29.37 -49.82 -1.33
N LYS A 749 29.46 -51.12 -1.02
CA LYS A 749 28.27 -52.01 -1.02
C LYS A 749 27.24 -51.63 0.05
N LEU A 750 27.71 -51.18 1.22
CA LEU A 750 26.85 -50.69 2.29
C LEU A 750 26.20 -49.36 1.89
N ALA A 751 26.96 -48.48 1.25
CA ALA A 751 26.42 -47.23 0.73
C ALA A 751 25.28 -47.45 -0.27
N GLU A 752 25.49 -48.34 -1.24
CA GLU A 752 24.47 -48.73 -2.23
C GLU A 752 23.19 -49.23 -1.55
N HIS A 753 23.34 -50.12 -0.56
CA HIS A 753 22.21 -50.65 0.20
C HIS A 753 21.39 -49.56 0.90
N TYR A 754 22.08 -48.62 1.56
CA TYR A 754 21.42 -47.52 2.26
C TYR A 754 20.75 -46.52 1.30
N TYR A 755 21.40 -46.16 0.19
CA TYR A 755 20.80 -45.30 -0.84
C TYR A 755 19.56 -45.94 -1.48
N ILE A 756 19.58 -47.23 -1.82
CA ILE A 756 18.41 -47.92 -2.37
C ILE A 756 17.26 -47.91 -1.37
N LYS A 757 17.53 -48.09 -0.07
CA LYS A 757 16.51 -47.98 0.98
C LYS A 757 15.94 -46.57 1.06
N ALA A 758 16.79 -45.54 1.01
CA ALA A 758 16.36 -44.14 1.00
C ALA A 758 15.45 -43.83 -0.21
N VAL A 759 15.86 -44.24 -1.42
CA VAL A 759 15.07 -44.11 -2.66
C VAL A 759 13.70 -44.78 -2.54
N LYS A 760 13.64 -45.99 -1.97
CA LYS A 760 12.36 -46.71 -1.74
C LYS A 760 11.42 -46.00 -0.77
N LEU A 761 11.95 -45.24 0.19
CA LEU A 761 11.13 -44.44 1.09
C LEU A 761 10.70 -43.13 0.44
N PHE A 762 11.61 -42.40 -0.21
CA PHE A 762 11.28 -41.17 -0.92
C PHE A 762 10.26 -41.39 -2.04
N ALA A 763 10.35 -42.51 -2.78
CA ALA A 763 9.38 -42.83 -3.83
C ALA A 763 7.95 -43.09 -3.33
N LYS A 764 7.75 -43.29 -2.02
CA LYS A 764 6.42 -43.44 -1.39
C LYS A 764 5.84 -42.10 -0.91
N LEU A 765 6.64 -41.03 -0.92
CA LEU A 765 6.25 -39.71 -0.46
C LEU A 765 5.84 -38.83 -1.66
N PRO A 766 4.95 -37.85 -1.45
CA PRO A 766 4.61 -36.87 -2.48
C PRO A 766 5.85 -36.06 -2.88
N SER A 767 6.09 -35.95 -4.18
CA SER A 767 7.22 -35.24 -4.80
C SER A 767 7.34 -33.78 -4.34
N MET A 768 6.21 -33.12 -4.04
CA MET A 768 6.17 -31.73 -3.59
C MET A 768 6.80 -31.50 -2.21
N ASP A 769 6.82 -32.52 -1.34
CA ASP A 769 7.28 -32.37 0.05
C ASP A 769 8.73 -32.84 0.25
N CYS A 770 9.24 -33.74 -0.60
CA CYS A 770 10.58 -34.31 -0.47
C CYS A 770 11.41 -34.28 -1.76
N GLY A 771 10.97 -33.49 -2.76
CA GLY A 771 11.51 -33.53 -4.11
C GLY A 771 13.00 -33.21 -4.17
N GLN A 772 13.49 -32.23 -3.41
CA GLN A 772 14.91 -31.85 -3.44
C GLN A 772 15.82 -32.94 -2.86
N GLU A 773 15.47 -33.50 -1.70
CA GLU A 773 16.21 -34.57 -1.03
C GLU A 773 16.15 -35.85 -1.84
N PHE A 774 15.00 -36.13 -2.47
CA PHE A 774 14.86 -37.27 -3.34
C PHE A 774 15.74 -37.16 -4.58
N ILE A 775 15.71 -36.00 -5.26
CA ILE A 775 16.60 -35.71 -6.40
C ILE A 775 18.06 -35.89 -5.97
N GLN A 776 18.47 -35.32 -4.84
CA GLN A 776 19.85 -35.43 -4.35
C GLN A 776 20.24 -36.89 -4.13
N THR A 777 19.37 -37.70 -3.54
CA THR A 777 19.62 -39.14 -3.33
C THR A 777 19.78 -39.90 -4.65
N LEU A 778 18.92 -39.61 -5.63
CA LEU A 778 19.00 -40.19 -6.97
C LEU A 778 20.29 -39.80 -7.70
N LEU A 779 20.69 -38.53 -7.62
CA LEU A 779 21.95 -38.04 -8.19
C LEU A 779 23.17 -38.72 -7.54
N GLN A 780 23.17 -38.88 -6.22
CA GLN A 780 24.27 -39.57 -5.50
C GLN A 780 24.36 -41.05 -5.86
N LEU A 781 23.21 -41.73 -5.98
CA LEU A 781 23.16 -43.14 -6.38
C LEU A 781 23.56 -43.32 -7.87
N GLY A 782 23.12 -42.41 -8.74
CA GLY A 782 23.52 -42.36 -10.14
C GLY A 782 25.03 -42.20 -10.28
N HIS A 783 25.62 -41.23 -9.56
CA HIS A 783 27.05 -41.01 -9.53
C HIS A 783 27.83 -42.23 -9.04
N TYR A 784 27.35 -42.88 -7.96
CA TYR A 784 27.92 -44.13 -7.47
C TYR A 784 27.98 -45.21 -8.56
N TYR A 785 26.91 -45.41 -9.34
CA TYR A 785 26.92 -46.41 -10.42
C TYR A 785 27.83 -46.03 -11.59
N VAL A 786 27.85 -44.76 -12.00
CA VAL A 786 28.74 -44.28 -13.06
C VAL A 786 30.22 -44.45 -12.67
N SER A 787 30.59 -44.07 -11.43
CA SER A 787 31.95 -44.25 -10.92
C SER A 787 32.41 -45.73 -10.88
N ARG A 788 31.45 -46.67 -10.85
CA ARG A 788 31.67 -48.12 -10.92
C ARG A 788 31.50 -48.70 -12.32
N THR A 789 31.53 -47.88 -13.36
CA THR A 789 31.37 -48.26 -14.78
C THR A 789 30.01 -48.89 -15.14
N GLN A 790 29.01 -48.82 -14.27
CA GLN A 790 27.64 -49.28 -14.52
C GLN A 790 26.79 -48.15 -15.13
N ARG A 791 27.15 -47.72 -16.35
CA ARG A 791 26.56 -46.54 -17.00
C ARG A 791 25.06 -46.60 -17.19
N GLU A 792 24.50 -47.74 -17.60
CA GLU A 792 23.05 -47.88 -17.83
C GLU A 792 22.23 -47.67 -16.55
N LYS A 793 22.70 -48.20 -15.42
CA LYS A 793 22.05 -47.97 -14.12
C LYS A 793 22.21 -46.53 -13.65
N GLY A 794 23.41 -45.96 -13.83
CA GLY A 794 23.66 -44.55 -13.52
C GLY A 794 22.72 -43.62 -14.27
N ARG A 795 22.57 -43.86 -15.59
CA ARG A 795 21.65 -43.14 -16.47
C ARG A 795 20.20 -43.17 -15.98
N PHE A 796 19.70 -44.35 -15.62
CA PHE A 796 18.33 -44.51 -15.09
C PHE A 796 18.06 -43.58 -13.89
N TYR A 797 19.01 -43.49 -12.94
CA TYR A 797 18.83 -42.63 -11.76
C TYR A 797 18.94 -41.13 -12.09
N TYR A 798 19.76 -40.74 -13.06
CA TYR A 798 19.81 -39.35 -13.53
C TYR A 798 18.54 -38.94 -14.28
N GLU A 799 18.03 -39.79 -15.18
CA GLU A 799 16.75 -39.58 -15.86
C GLU A 799 15.60 -39.46 -14.85
N TRP A 800 15.59 -40.32 -13.82
CA TRP A 800 14.58 -40.23 -12.77
C TRP A 800 14.70 -38.95 -11.94
N ALA A 801 15.91 -38.53 -11.58
CA ALA A 801 16.15 -37.26 -10.90
C ALA A 801 15.65 -36.07 -11.73
N PHE A 802 15.86 -36.11 -13.05
CA PHE A 802 15.38 -35.09 -13.98
C PHE A 802 13.84 -35.05 -14.04
N LEU A 803 13.17 -36.20 -14.13
CA LEU A 803 11.71 -36.28 -14.13
C LEU A 803 11.11 -35.69 -12.85
N VAL A 804 11.67 -36.03 -11.68
CA VAL A 804 11.24 -35.45 -10.40
C VAL A 804 11.47 -33.94 -10.39
N ALA A 805 12.62 -33.45 -10.90
CA ALA A 805 12.92 -32.02 -11.01
C ALA A 805 11.94 -31.27 -11.92
N MET A 806 11.47 -31.92 -13.00
CA MET A 806 10.42 -31.39 -13.87
C MET A 806 9.09 -31.27 -13.15
N GLU A 807 8.70 -32.30 -12.40
CA GLU A 807 7.45 -32.35 -11.64
C GLU A 807 7.37 -31.22 -10.60
N ILE A 808 8.45 -30.96 -9.87
CA ILE A 808 8.50 -29.91 -8.83
C ILE A 808 8.91 -28.52 -9.34
N SER A 809 9.10 -28.36 -10.66
CA SER A 809 9.53 -27.08 -11.29
C SER A 809 10.85 -26.50 -10.75
N HIS A 810 11.78 -27.32 -10.25
CA HIS A 810 13.04 -26.85 -9.68
C HIS A 810 14.11 -26.63 -10.77
N LEU A 811 14.35 -25.37 -11.14
CA LEU A 811 15.21 -24.97 -12.25
C LEU A 811 16.67 -25.42 -12.11
N GLU A 812 17.28 -25.27 -10.93
CA GLU A 812 18.68 -25.67 -10.72
C GLU A 812 18.86 -27.19 -10.93
N SER A 813 17.97 -28.01 -10.35
CA SER A 813 18.04 -29.48 -10.46
C SER A 813 17.82 -30.00 -11.88
N LYS A 814 17.09 -29.25 -12.73
CA LYS A 814 16.96 -29.57 -14.16
C LYS A 814 18.33 -29.51 -14.86
N CYS A 815 19.16 -28.51 -14.54
CA CYS A 815 20.48 -28.37 -15.12
C CYS A 815 21.45 -29.48 -14.67
N TRP A 816 21.39 -29.92 -13.41
CA TRP A 816 22.22 -31.03 -12.92
C TRP A 816 21.84 -32.38 -13.52
N GLY A 817 20.53 -32.66 -13.68
CA GLY A 817 20.06 -33.87 -14.37
C GLY A 817 20.50 -33.92 -15.83
N PHE A 818 20.38 -32.78 -16.53
CA PHE A 818 20.80 -32.64 -17.93
C PHE A 818 22.33 -32.72 -18.11
N GLY A 819 23.08 -32.12 -17.17
CA GLY A 819 24.54 -32.21 -17.15
C GLY A 819 25.06 -33.63 -16.90
N GLY A 820 24.38 -34.39 -16.03
CA GLY A 820 24.68 -35.81 -15.79
C GLY A 820 24.39 -36.72 -16.99
N GLU A 821 23.33 -36.43 -17.76
CA GLU A 821 23.07 -37.08 -19.05
C GLU A 821 24.10 -36.70 -20.12
N CYS A 822 24.54 -35.44 -20.18
CA CYS A 822 25.55 -34.98 -21.15
C CYS A 822 26.99 -35.44 -20.83
N LEU A 823 27.25 -35.90 -19.59
CA LEU A 823 28.53 -36.46 -19.15
C LEU A 823 28.65 -37.97 -19.40
N LEU A 824 27.56 -38.63 -19.81
CA LEU A 824 27.49 -40.03 -20.25
C LEU A 824 27.66 -40.15 -21.76
#